data_AF-A0A4P2QV99-F1
#
_entry.id   AF-A0A4P2QV99-F1
#
_cell.length_a   1.000
_cell.length_b   1.000
_cell.length_c   1.000
_cell.angle_alpha   90.00
_cell.angle_beta   90.00
_cell.angle_gamma   90.00
#
_symmetry.space_group_name_H-M   'P 1'
#
loop_
_entity.id
_entity.type
_entity.pdbx_description
1 polymer ?
#
loop_
_entity_poly.entity_id
_entity_poly.type
_entity_poly.pdbx_seq_one_letter_code
_entity_poly.pdbx_strand_id
1 'polypeptide(L)'
;MWERSYSAAMADRDAGLGHGWGHTLGWEIEVRSRRVVVWTGLGTAVELPMPAEGEAVLGKWGYGLRREAHGWIVDASDGLTRRFSRIEDGGRRARLTAVEDRNGNRIALAYDEKDGRLVEVIDSAGRRLRLRYRTSGESSERRVTTTIEAQLDPERGDWLALGTLTRDGRGDLVAATDADGHAWRYAYAEEHLLAEDTDRNGLTWHFVFDGQRRGIEAWGDYPGMADPSLAGEPPEVLHDGETRWKGIHHCKVDYWDIGFTEVVDFSQTRRFHGNEHGTLDKQVIGGAVVTATYREDGWMTSRTNERGGVEVFERNARGSVVRYTDPLGHVTMIERDANDLPVEIVDARGGVHRFARDARGSVTLYVDPTGAATSRRYDARGLVTEEISPNGDRTRFAYDAHGNCVEVTLGSGAAWRFRYDRLGRCVAEIDPFGAETRYRWSARSDLLAAIDPTGAETRYACDGEQHVIEIVDANGGVTSLVWGGYHKLCLRRDANGHEVRLGYNPEGELVEVRNEHGEVHTLRRDGSGKVREEVTFDGRAIRYGYDAAGDLVMRVHGERDRVRFAYDLSGRVIEREYWDGMAERLELDELGALVGVTWSGGEIRLDRDAAGRVVRERQVVDGVEHRVESAYDREGERVLRTTSLGHTEAVERGLFGARRRTVLDGLVVVEHASDALGREVARALPGGGRIESAYDRMGRIERRRAVSLPREVRVEPGEPAWVGPRPESVTVDMAYRYDPVGELVASWDHWRGSTSYRYDPVGQLLARAPEQARAEVFRYDPAGNGYEGGSDAPTRAYGPGSQLVRKGRTQYRWDAEGRLAERWVEDPATGARRAWKYEWNVAGLLESVTTPEGERVELRYDPFGRRVEKRVGKAPASFLHAFRPRWVTRFVWDGDVLVHEITRRAGARGEPVEEVKTYCFEDDGFAPVAHRDDGGWFHYVNDPIGTPERLVDDRGEVACELRREAWGRTEMAPGARTTTAIRFPGQYEDPETGLCYNRFRYYDPDAGRFISPDPLGLAGETKTYAYAPNTLLWLDPYGLVFARQYSLEEVRAMLAASEGRPSPLTGAPGHPGSEHVQVPAPTLRQRSCGGKTKTSFNSSTTQARAVHSALNSPQGQASLAQLDSDPSLVRAPPIRAALPWPVTLSQSVNGGRPTRIQSSSATVIADRLPGPGEQLHIQTAFGSP
;
A
#
# COMPACT_ATOMS: atom_id res chain seq x y z
N MET A 1 -6.22 -12.64 -20.97
CA MET A 1 -7.22 -13.29 -21.86
C MET A 1 -6.62 -14.39 -22.75
N TRP A 2 -5.41 -14.25 -23.32
CA TRP A 2 -4.72 -15.39 -23.95
C TRP A 2 -3.39 -15.66 -23.23
N GLU A 3 -3.48 -16.22 -22.02
CA GLU A 3 -2.33 -16.79 -21.34
C GLU A 3 -1.95 -18.14 -21.97
N ARG A 4 -0.68 -18.54 -21.80
CA ARG A 4 -0.13 -19.82 -22.25
C ARG A 4 0.28 -20.66 -21.03
N SER A 5 0.16 -21.97 -21.13
CA SER A 5 0.26 -22.89 -19.98
C SER A 5 0.78 -24.26 -20.44
N TYR A 6 2.10 -24.49 -20.42
CA TYR A 6 2.66 -25.80 -20.79
C TYR A 6 2.54 -26.85 -19.68
N SER A 7 2.17 -28.06 -20.09
CA SER A 7 2.08 -29.25 -19.27
C SER A 7 2.86 -30.42 -19.88
N ALA A 8 3.83 -30.97 -19.14
CA ALA A 8 4.48 -32.23 -19.52
C ALA A 8 3.56 -33.45 -19.32
N ALA A 9 2.56 -33.32 -18.44
CA ALA A 9 1.40 -34.23 -18.40
C ALA A 9 0.46 -34.07 -19.63
N MET A 10 0.73 -33.10 -20.51
CA MET A 10 0.14 -32.97 -21.85
C MET A 10 1.18 -33.09 -22.98
N ALA A 11 2.39 -33.61 -22.75
CA ALA A 11 3.42 -33.61 -23.80
C ALA A 11 2.97 -34.33 -25.09
N ASP A 12 2.08 -35.33 -25.00
CA ASP A 12 1.48 -36.02 -26.15
C ASP A 12 0.26 -35.27 -26.78
N ARG A 13 -0.03 -34.03 -26.36
CA ARG A 13 -1.27 -33.29 -26.68
C ARG A 13 -0.98 -31.82 -27.06
N ASP A 14 -1.21 -31.48 -28.33
CA ASP A 14 -1.38 -30.10 -28.80
C ASP A 14 -2.82 -29.62 -28.54
N ALA A 15 -2.99 -28.44 -27.91
CA ALA A 15 -4.29 -27.75 -27.74
C ALA A 15 -4.45 -26.50 -28.64
N GLY A 16 -3.69 -26.44 -29.73
CA GLY A 16 -3.69 -25.38 -30.75
C GLY A 16 -2.46 -24.47 -30.73
N LEU A 17 -1.61 -24.59 -29.70
CA LEU A 17 -0.38 -23.80 -29.51
C LEU A 17 0.91 -24.57 -29.82
N GLY A 18 0.88 -25.90 -29.75
CA GLY A 18 2.02 -26.80 -29.76
C GLY A 18 1.90 -27.86 -28.66
N HIS A 19 2.72 -28.91 -28.74
CA HIS A 19 2.69 -30.02 -27.78
C HIS A 19 2.95 -29.56 -26.34
N GLY A 20 2.16 -30.07 -25.39
CA GLY A 20 2.14 -29.64 -24.00
C GLY A 20 1.39 -28.34 -23.71
N TRP A 21 1.18 -27.45 -24.68
CA TRP A 21 0.65 -26.10 -24.41
C TRP A 21 -0.89 -26.03 -24.35
N GLY A 22 -1.41 -25.81 -23.15
CA GLY A 22 -2.73 -25.24 -22.89
C GLY A 22 -2.75 -23.70 -23.01
N HIS A 23 -3.97 -23.14 -23.05
CA HIS A 23 -4.25 -21.70 -23.04
C HIS A 23 -5.68 -21.40 -22.60
N THR A 24 -5.94 -20.15 -22.20
CA THR A 24 -7.23 -19.70 -21.65
C THR A 24 -8.47 -20.11 -22.48
N LEU A 25 -8.34 -20.20 -23.82
CA LEU A 25 -9.41 -20.58 -24.75
C LEU A 25 -9.34 -22.06 -25.22
N GLY A 26 -8.36 -22.83 -24.76
CA GLY A 26 -8.07 -24.20 -25.20
C GLY A 26 -8.92 -25.30 -24.55
N TRP A 27 -10.13 -24.97 -24.08
CA TRP A 27 -11.01 -25.94 -23.42
C TRP A 27 -11.57 -26.95 -24.43
N GLU A 28 -11.60 -28.23 -24.04
CA GLU A 28 -12.14 -29.33 -24.85
C GLU A 28 -12.88 -30.33 -23.96
N ILE A 29 -13.97 -30.90 -24.48
CA ILE A 29 -14.66 -32.05 -23.89
C ILE A 29 -14.27 -33.32 -24.65
N GLU A 30 -13.87 -34.37 -23.93
CA GLU A 30 -13.60 -35.70 -24.45
C GLU A 30 -14.58 -36.72 -23.86
N VAL A 31 -15.38 -37.36 -24.71
CA VAL A 31 -16.39 -38.36 -24.30
C VAL A 31 -15.80 -39.76 -24.29
N ARG A 32 -15.90 -40.42 -23.14
CA ARG A 32 -15.56 -41.83 -22.90
C ARG A 32 -16.83 -42.62 -22.63
N SER A 33 -16.74 -43.95 -22.63
CA SER A 33 -17.91 -44.86 -22.63
C SER A 33 -18.89 -44.71 -21.45
N ARG A 34 -18.44 -44.19 -20.30
CA ARG A 34 -19.28 -43.88 -19.11
C ARG A 34 -18.86 -42.62 -18.35
N ARG A 35 -17.94 -41.83 -18.90
CA ARG A 35 -17.37 -40.60 -18.28
C ARG A 35 -17.15 -39.53 -19.33
N VAL A 36 -17.14 -38.29 -18.89
CA VAL A 36 -16.74 -37.14 -19.70
C VAL A 36 -15.49 -36.54 -19.08
N VAL A 37 -14.49 -36.21 -19.90
CA VAL A 37 -13.29 -35.50 -19.44
C VAL A 37 -13.37 -34.07 -19.96
N VAL A 38 -13.40 -33.12 -19.04
CA VAL A 38 -13.26 -31.69 -19.35
C VAL A 38 -11.78 -31.34 -19.25
N TRP A 39 -11.17 -30.99 -20.37
CA TRP A 39 -9.84 -30.39 -20.40
C TRP A 39 -10.00 -28.87 -20.22
N THR A 40 -9.43 -28.33 -19.14
CA THR A 40 -9.46 -26.89 -18.85
C THR A 40 -8.43 -26.12 -19.68
N GLY A 41 -8.55 -24.79 -19.72
CA GLY A 41 -7.57 -23.93 -20.39
C GLY A 41 -6.16 -23.98 -19.77
N LEU A 42 -6.04 -24.41 -18.50
CA LEU A 42 -4.75 -24.72 -17.85
C LEU A 42 -4.27 -26.14 -18.13
N GLY A 43 -4.84 -26.82 -19.14
CA GLY A 43 -4.43 -28.16 -19.53
C GLY A 43 -4.83 -29.28 -18.57
N THR A 44 -5.58 -28.98 -17.51
CA THR A 44 -5.94 -29.94 -16.47
C THR A 44 -7.18 -30.73 -16.88
N ALA A 45 -7.11 -32.05 -16.79
CA ALA A 45 -8.24 -32.95 -17.04
C ALA A 45 -9.08 -33.17 -15.77
N VAL A 46 -10.38 -32.84 -15.84
CA VAL A 46 -11.39 -33.10 -14.81
C VAL A 46 -12.33 -34.20 -15.33
N GLU A 47 -12.40 -35.35 -14.64
CA GLU A 47 -13.35 -36.41 -15.00
C GLU A 47 -14.71 -36.21 -14.30
N LEU A 48 -15.78 -36.30 -15.08
CA LEU A 48 -17.18 -36.13 -14.67
C LEU A 48 -18.01 -37.36 -15.07
N PRO A 49 -19.14 -37.63 -14.39
CA PRO A 49 -20.13 -38.61 -14.84
C PRO A 49 -20.67 -38.27 -16.24
N MET A 50 -21.27 -39.26 -16.92
CA MET A 50 -22.02 -39.02 -18.15
C MET A 50 -23.47 -38.61 -17.81
N PRO A 51 -23.89 -37.35 -18.02
CA PRO A 51 -25.30 -36.98 -17.91
C PRO A 51 -26.14 -37.59 -19.05
N ALA A 52 -27.44 -37.81 -18.83
CA ALA A 52 -28.37 -38.04 -19.93
C ALA A 52 -28.59 -36.74 -20.71
N GLU A 53 -29.27 -36.82 -21.86
CA GLU A 53 -29.56 -35.64 -22.67
C GLU A 53 -30.67 -34.80 -22.04
N GLY A 54 -30.39 -33.51 -21.81
CA GLY A 54 -31.23 -32.60 -21.02
C GLY A 54 -30.87 -32.55 -19.53
N GLU A 55 -30.05 -33.48 -19.03
CA GLU A 55 -29.63 -33.54 -17.63
C GLU A 55 -28.29 -32.84 -17.37
N ALA A 56 -28.05 -32.53 -16.09
CA ALA A 56 -26.78 -32.00 -15.60
C ALA A 56 -26.28 -32.82 -14.40
N VAL A 57 -24.96 -32.94 -14.28
CA VAL A 57 -24.27 -33.61 -13.15
C VAL A 57 -23.28 -32.64 -12.51
N LEU A 58 -23.05 -32.82 -11.20
CA LEU A 58 -22.03 -32.08 -10.43
C LEU A 58 -20.88 -33.04 -10.08
N GLY A 59 -19.63 -32.61 -10.28
CA GLY A 59 -18.42 -33.38 -9.99
C GLY A 59 -17.61 -32.84 -8.81
N LYS A 60 -16.41 -33.41 -8.60
CA LYS A 60 -15.40 -32.86 -7.67
C LYS A 60 -15.13 -31.38 -8.01
N TRP A 61 -14.75 -30.58 -7.01
CA TRP A 61 -14.51 -29.13 -7.14
C TRP A 61 -15.70 -28.28 -7.62
N GLY A 62 -16.93 -28.78 -7.53
CA GLY A 62 -18.13 -28.01 -7.92
C GLY A 62 -18.30 -27.81 -9.44
N TYR A 63 -17.62 -28.61 -10.27
CA TYR A 63 -17.79 -28.55 -11.73
C TYR A 63 -19.15 -29.11 -12.14
N GLY A 64 -20.00 -28.27 -12.72
CA GLY A 64 -21.26 -28.66 -13.34
C GLY A 64 -21.07 -29.00 -14.81
N LEU A 65 -21.65 -30.11 -15.27
CA LEU A 65 -21.67 -30.53 -16.67
C LEU A 65 -23.09 -30.83 -17.12
N ARG A 66 -23.60 -30.11 -18.13
CA ARG A 66 -24.91 -30.34 -18.77
C ARG A 66 -24.73 -30.81 -20.22
N ARG A 67 -25.55 -31.76 -20.64
CA ARG A 67 -25.64 -32.22 -22.04
C ARG A 67 -26.93 -31.71 -22.68
N GLU A 68 -26.81 -31.08 -23.84
CA GLU A 68 -27.93 -30.54 -24.60
C GLU A 68 -27.99 -31.19 -26.00
N ALA A 69 -29.15 -31.18 -26.66
CA ALA A 69 -29.33 -31.80 -27.99
C ALA A 69 -28.43 -31.20 -29.11
N HIS A 70 -27.76 -30.09 -28.83
CA HIS A 70 -26.92 -29.32 -29.76
C HIS A 70 -25.48 -29.10 -29.26
N GLY A 71 -25.10 -29.66 -28.10
CA GLY A 71 -23.77 -29.45 -27.53
C GLY A 71 -23.66 -29.78 -26.04
N TRP A 72 -22.65 -29.21 -25.40
CA TRP A 72 -22.39 -29.41 -23.97
C TRP A 72 -22.14 -28.08 -23.28
N ILE A 73 -22.37 -28.03 -21.97
CA ILE A 73 -22.10 -26.86 -21.14
C ILE A 73 -21.33 -27.28 -19.90
N VAL A 74 -20.28 -26.52 -19.59
CA VAL A 74 -19.55 -26.59 -18.31
C VAL A 74 -19.77 -25.29 -17.55
N ASP A 75 -20.15 -25.42 -16.29
CA ASP A 75 -20.08 -24.37 -15.27
C ASP A 75 -18.95 -24.77 -14.30
N ALA A 76 -17.94 -23.92 -14.15
CA ALA A 76 -16.80 -24.19 -13.26
C ALA A 76 -17.00 -23.59 -11.84
N SER A 77 -18.23 -23.19 -11.51
CA SER A 77 -18.57 -22.40 -10.32
C SER A 77 -17.85 -21.05 -10.23
N ASP A 78 -17.34 -20.54 -11.36
CA ASP A 78 -16.65 -19.25 -11.50
C ASP A 78 -17.54 -18.15 -12.14
N GLY A 79 -18.84 -18.43 -12.29
CA GLY A 79 -19.81 -17.53 -12.91
C GLY A 79 -19.79 -17.54 -14.45
N LEU A 80 -18.87 -18.28 -15.09
CA LEU A 80 -18.72 -18.33 -16.55
C LEU A 80 -19.20 -19.66 -17.14
N THR A 81 -20.26 -19.58 -17.93
CA THR A 81 -20.83 -20.69 -18.68
C THR A 81 -20.00 -20.95 -19.94
N ARG A 82 -19.43 -22.14 -20.08
CA ARG A 82 -18.61 -22.54 -21.23
C ARG A 82 -19.43 -23.46 -22.13
N ARG A 83 -19.72 -23.03 -23.36
CA ARG A 83 -20.46 -23.82 -24.37
C ARG A 83 -19.51 -24.54 -25.30
N PHE A 84 -19.84 -25.79 -25.62
CA PHE A 84 -19.08 -26.63 -26.52
C PHE A 84 -19.95 -27.16 -27.66
N SER A 85 -19.33 -27.47 -28.80
CA SER A 85 -20.00 -28.02 -29.98
C SER A 85 -20.75 -29.32 -29.67
N ARG A 86 -21.70 -29.70 -30.55
CA ARG A 86 -22.09 -31.11 -30.68
C ARG A 86 -20.86 -31.96 -31.06
N ILE A 87 -20.91 -33.24 -30.71
CA ILE A 87 -19.97 -34.25 -31.22
C ILE A 87 -20.63 -34.90 -32.45
N GLU A 88 -19.91 -34.90 -33.57
CA GLU A 88 -20.35 -35.49 -34.83
C GLU A 88 -20.25 -37.03 -34.81
N ASP A 89 -20.96 -37.69 -35.72
CA ASP A 89 -21.12 -39.15 -35.69
C ASP A 89 -19.76 -39.86 -35.92
N GLY A 90 -19.36 -40.69 -34.94
CA GLY A 90 -18.04 -41.33 -34.89
C GLY A 90 -16.96 -40.52 -34.16
N GLY A 91 -17.20 -39.22 -33.89
CA GLY A 91 -16.33 -38.37 -33.08
C GLY A 91 -16.37 -38.70 -31.58
N ARG A 92 -15.42 -38.12 -30.83
CA ARG A 92 -15.37 -38.18 -29.35
C ARG A 92 -15.05 -36.86 -28.66
N ARG A 93 -14.87 -35.77 -29.41
CA ARG A 93 -14.41 -34.48 -28.89
C ARG A 93 -15.37 -33.36 -29.25
N ALA A 94 -15.53 -32.41 -28.33
CA ALA A 94 -16.33 -31.20 -28.49
C ALA A 94 -15.47 -29.97 -28.13
N ARG A 95 -15.46 -28.97 -29.01
CA ARG A 95 -14.62 -27.76 -28.86
C ARG A 95 -15.40 -26.61 -28.22
N LEU A 96 -14.72 -25.75 -27.46
CA LEU A 96 -15.29 -24.53 -26.89
C LEU A 96 -15.79 -23.60 -28.01
N THR A 97 -17.10 -23.38 -28.13
CA THR A 97 -17.69 -22.47 -29.12
C THR A 97 -18.03 -21.11 -28.54
N ALA A 98 -18.24 -21.02 -27.23
CA ALA A 98 -18.37 -19.75 -26.52
C ALA A 98 -18.04 -19.82 -25.02
N VAL A 99 -17.66 -18.66 -24.47
CA VAL A 99 -17.71 -18.37 -23.02
C VAL A 99 -18.74 -17.26 -22.80
N GLU A 100 -19.65 -17.47 -21.85
CA GLU A 100 -20.80 -16.59 -21.59
C GLU A 100 -20.93 -16.29 -20.09
N ASP A 101 -21.29 -15.05 -19.74
CA ASP A 101 -21.62 -14.65 -18.36
C ASP A 101 -23.14 -14.65 -18.10
N ARG A 102 -23.55 -14.35 -16.86
CA ARG A 102 -24.96 -14.27 -16.47
C ARG A 102 -25.72 -13.05 -17.05
N ASN A 103 -25.03 -12.07 -17.63
CA ASN A 103 -25.64 -10.95 -18.35
C ASN A 103 -25.93 -11.28 -19.82
N GLY A 104 -25.31 -12.33 -20.36
CA GLY A 104 -25.34 -12.66 -21.79
C GLY A 104 -24.18 -12.04 -22.59
N ASN A 105 -23.17 -11.49 -21.91
CA ASN A 105 -21.90 -11.16 -22.57
C ASN A 105 -21.26 -12.47 -23.07
N ARG A 106 -20.70 -12.43 -24.28
CA ARG A 106 -20.28 -13.63 -25.00
C ARG A 106 -18.96 -13.41 -25.73
N ILE A 107 -18.00 -14.30 -25.48
CA ILE A 107 -16.85 -14.51 -26.35
C ILE A 107 -17.19 -15.71 -27.24
N ALA A 108 -17.25 -15.51 -28.55
CA ALA A 108 -17.53 -16.53 -29.55
C ALA A 108 -16.23 -16.95 -30.26
N LEU A 109 -16.10 -18.25 -30.54
CA LEU A 109 -14.92 -18.85 -31.16
C LEU A 109 -15.32 -19.51 -32.49
N ALA A 110 -14.63 -19.17 -33.58
CA ALA A 110 -14.85 -19.74 -34.91
C ALA A 110 -13.63 -20.54 -35.37
N TYR A 111 -13.87 -21.73 -35.92
CA TYR A 111 -12.85 -22.70 -36.33
C TYR A 111 -12.91 -22.96 -37.84
N ASP A 112 -11.77 -23.27 -38.46
CA ASP A 112 -11.71 -23.74 -39.85
C ASP A 112 -12.38 -25.11 -39.99
N GLU A 113 -13.24 -25.28 -41.00
CA GLU A 113 -14.03 -26.49 -41.21
C GLU A 113 -13.20 -27.70 -41.71
N LYS A 114 -11.98 -27.48 -42.22
CA LYS A 114 -11.14 -28.52 -42.85
C LYS A 114 -10.06 -29.03 -41.92
N ASP A 115 -9.38 -28.16 -41.20
CA ASP A 115 -8.32 -28.54 -40.26
C ASP A 115 -8.66 -28.30 -38.77
N GLY A 116 -9.76 -27.62 -38.49
CA GLY A 116 -10.31 -27.50 -37.15
C GLY A 116 -9.57 -26.55 -36.22
N ARG A 117 -8.68 -25.69 -36.74
CA ARG A 117 -7.98 -24.66 -35.95
C ARG A 117 -8.87 -23.45 -35.69
N LEU A 118 -8.63 -22.77 -34.56
CA LEU A 118 -9.27 -21.50 -34.22
C LEU A 118 -8.80 -20.42 -35.21
N VAL A 119 -9.72 -19.74 -35.90
CA VAL A 119 -9.38 -18.71 -36.91
C VAL A 119 -9.88 -17.31 -36.55
N GLU A 120 -10.96 -17.21 -35.78
CA GLU A 120 -11.49 -15.92 -35.31
C GLU A 120 -12.04 -16.04 -33.88
N VAL A 121 -11.82 -15.00 -33.07
CA VAL A 121 -12.46 -14.79 -31.77
C VAL A 121 -13.18 -13.44 -31.81
N ILE A 122 -14.46 -13.42 -31.41
CA ILE A 122 -15.31 -12.22 -31.42
C ILE A 122 -15.94 -12.05 -30.03
N ASP A 123 -15.89 -10.85 -29.45
CA ASP A 123 -16.55 -10.54 -28.17
C ASP A 123 -17.92 -9.85 -28.33
N SER A 124 -18.61 -9.60 -27.20
CA SER A 124 -19.90 -8.90 -27.13
C SER A 124 -19.93 -7.54 -27.85
N ALA A 125 -18.78 -6.91 -28.02
CA ALA A 125 -18.63 -5.59 -28.61
C ALA A 125 -18.09 -5.62 -30.05
N GLY A 126 -18.04 -6.79 -30.68
CA GLY A 126 -17.53 -6.95 -32.02
C GLY A 126 -16.04 -6.62 -32.17
N ARG A 127 -15.24 -6.68 -31.09
CA ARG A 127 -13.78 -6.73 -31.22
C ARG A 127 -13.42 -8.11 -31.80
N ARG A 128 -12.69 -8.11 -32.91
CA ARG A 128 -12.25 -9.32 -33.63
C ARG A 128 -10.76 -9.52 -33.46
N LEU A 129 -10.38 -10.73 -33.03
CA LEU A 129 -9.03 -11.26 -33.18
C LEU A 129 -9.03 -12.31 -34.29
N ARG A 130 -8.15 -12.17 -35.28
CA ARG A 130 -7.92 -13.17 -36.33
C ARG A 130 -6.62 -13.91 -36.06
N LEU A 131 -6.65 -15.23 -36.27
CA LEU A 131 -5.48 -16.10 -36.20
C LEU A 131 -5.09 -16.51 -37.62
N ARG A 132 -3.92 -16.09 -38.09
CA ARG A 132 -3.40 -16.45 -39.42
C ARG A 132 -2.30 -17.48 -39.31
N TYR A 133 -2.51 -18.66 -39.90
CA TYR A 133 -1.51 -19.73 -39.96
C TYR A 133 -0.72 -19.69 -41.27
N ARG A 134 0.61 -19.63 -41.17
CA ARG A 134 1.54 -19.76 -42.30
C ARG A 134 2.48 -20.94 -42.08
N THR A 135 2.55 -21.86 -43.05
CA THR A 135 3.59 -22.89 -43.11
C THR A 135 4.74 -22.38 -43.98
N SER A 136 5.98 -22.71 -43.61
CA SER A 136 7.21 -22.43 -44.39
C SER A 136 8.24 -23.54 -44.18
N GLY A 137 9.11 -23.79 -45.16
CA GLY A 137 10.11 -24.87 -45.10
C GLY A 137 9.54 -26.23 -45.51
N GLU A 138 10.43 -27.14 -45.92
CA GLU A 138 10.10 -28.52 -46.30
C GLU A 138 10.60 -29.51 -45.27
N SER A 139 9.94 -30.68 -45.18
CA SER A 139 10.35 -31.80 -44.31
C SER A 139 10.68 -31.36 -42.86
N SER A 140 11.89 -31.63 -42.37
CA SER A 140 12.36 -31.30 -41.03
C SER A 140 12.56 -29.81 -40.74
N GLU A 141 12.66 -28.95 -41.77
CA GLU A 141 12.74 -27.49 -41.59
C GLU A 141 11.37 -26.81 -41.56
N ARG A 142 10.29 -27.58 -41.68
CA ARG A 142 8.92 -27.08 -41.63
C ARG A 142 8.67 -26.30 -40.33
N ARG A 143 8.17 -25.07 -40.46
CA ARG A 143 7.67 -24.26 -39.35
C ARG A 143 6.22 -23.84 -39.60
N VAL A 144 5.47 -23.67 -38.52
CA VAL A 144 4.08 -23.17 -38.55
C VAL A 144 3.97 -21.95 -37.64
N THR A 145 3.99 -20.76 -38.25
CA THR A 145 3.80 -19.49 -37.56
C THR A 145 2.31 -19.12 -37.52
N THR A 146 1.82 -18.80 -36.34
CA THR A 146 0.51 -18.18 -36.11
C THR A 146 0.72 -16.70 -35.85
N THR A 147 0.17 -15.81 -36.68
CA THR A 147 0.06 -14.39 -36.36
C THR A 147 -1.28 -14.14 -35.67
N ILE A 148 -1.26 -13.44 -34.54
CA ILE A 148 -2.47 -13.00 -33.84
C ILE A 148 -2.71 -11.54 -34.20
N GLU A 149 -3.84 -11.24 -34.83
CA GLU A 149 -4.13 -9.92 -35.39
C GLU A 149 -5.40 -9.33 -34.75
N ALA A 150 -5.33 -8.10 -34.24
CA ALA A 150 -6.50 -7.35 -33.77
C ALA A 150 -6.97 -6.35 -34.83
N GLN A 151 -8.29 -6.25 -35.04
CA GLN A 151 -8.86 -5.28 -35.97
C GLN A 151 -8.84 -3.87 -35.37
N LEU A 152 -8.16 -2.93 -36.04
CA LEU A 152 -8.10 -1.52 -35.64
C LEU A 152 -9.21 -0.68 -36.30
N ASP A 153 -9.45 -0.90 -37.59
CA ASP A 153 -10.49 -0.19 -38.34
C ASP A 153 -11.25 -1.20 -39.24
N PRO A 154 -12.55 -1.47 -38.96
CA PRO A 154 -13.36 -2.38 -39.77
C PRO A 154 -13.71 -1.86 -41.17
N GLU A 155 -13.70 -0.54 -41.39
CA GLU A 155 -14.08 0.09 -42.67
C GLU A 155 -12.89 0.19 -43.61
N ARG A 156 -11.70 0.50 -43.08
CA ARG A 156 -10.42 0.49 -43.82
C ARG A 156 -9.83 -0.90 -43.96
N GLY A 157 -10.17 -1.80 -43.05
CA GLY A 157 -9.59 -3.14 -42.97
C GLY A 157 -8.22 -3.18 -42.31
N ASP A 158 -7.90 -2.23 -41.43
CA ASP A 158 -6.61 -2.15 -40.73
C ASP A 158 -6.52 -3.19 -39.60
N TRP A 159 -5.40 -3.92 -39.54
CA TRP A 159 -5.12 -4.94 -38.52
C TRP A 159 -3.74 -4.71 -37.89
N LEU A 160 -3.67 -4.82 -36.56
CA LEU A 160 -2.41 -4.84 -35.82
C LEU A 160 -2.02 -6.27 -35.47
N ALA A 161 -0.81 -6.70 -35.83
CA ALA A 161 -0.25 -7.92 -35.28
C ALA A 161 0.10 -7.71 -33.80
N LEU A 162 -0.61 -8.39 -32.89
CA LEU A 162 -0.32 -8.36 -31.44
C LEU A 162 0.89 -9.23 -31.07
N GLY A 163 1.25 -10.17 -31.95
CA GLY A 163 2.39 -11.07 -31.78
C GLY A 163 2.33 -12.26 -32.74
N THR A 164 3.36 -13.11 -32.68
CA THR A 164 3.44 -14.36 -33.43
C THR A 164 3.88 -15.53 -32.56
N LEU A 165 3.40 -16.73 -32.90
CA LEU A 165 3.71 -17.99 -32.23
C LEU A 165 4.27 -18.95 -33.28
N THR A 166 5.53 -19.36 -33.16
CA THR A 166 6.19 -20.21 -34.16
C THR A 166 6.43 -21.60 -33.61
N ARG A 167 5.84 -22.60 -34.27
CA ARG A 167 6.13 -24.03 -34.05
C ARG A 167 7.11 -24.57 -35.08
N ASP A 168 7.81 -25.64 -34.71
CA ASP A 168 8.71 -26.40 -35.57
C ASP A 168 7.98 -27.53 -36.35
N GLY A 169 8.74 -28.50 -36.87
CA GLY A 169 8.24 -29.68 -37.58
C GLY A 169 7.75 -30.82 -36.68
N ARG A 170 8.18 -30.87 -35.42
CA ARG A 170 7.65 -31.78 -34.37
C ARG A 170 6.30 -31.31 -33.83
N GLY A 171 6.00 -30.01 -33.96
CA GLY A 171 4.80 -29.38 -33.38
C GLY A 171 5.08 -28.70 -32.04
N ASP A 172 6.35 -28.52 -31.67
CA ASP A 172 6.78 -27.84 -30.47
C ASP A 172 6.79 -26.32 -30.68
N LEU A 173 6.27 -25.56 -29.70
CA LEU A 173 6.27 -24.10 -29.76
C LEU A 173 7.66 -23.59 -29.44
N VAL A 174 8.44 -23.19 -30.44
CA VAL A 174 9.87 -22.80 -30.28
C VAL A 174 10.10 -21.30 -30.10
N ALA A 175 9.12 -20.46 -30.40
CA ALA A 175 9.18 -19.02 -30.11
C ALA A 175 7.80 -18.36 -29.97
N ALA A 176 7.70 -17.36 -29.10
CA ALA A 176 6.55 -16.47 -28.96
C ALA A 176 7.01 -15.00 -28.96
N THR A 177 6.79 -14.30 -30.07
CA THR A 177 7.20 -12.91 -30.31
C THR A 177 6.03 -11.96 -30.06
N ASP A 178 6.26 -10.82 -29.40
CA ASP A 178 5.26 -9.74 -29.27
C ASP A 178 5.25 -8.79 -30.48
N ALA A 179 4.38 -7.77 -30.41
CA ALA A 179 4.16 -6.78 -31.47
C ALA A 179 5.38 -5.87 -31.73
N ASP A 180 6.27 -5.69 -30.75
CA ASP A 180 7.44 -4.82 -30.86
C ASP A 180 8.69 -5.61 -31.30
N GLY A 181 8.58 -6.94 -31.42
CA GLY A 181 9.60 -7.83 -31.99
C GLY A 181 10.40 -8.65 -30.98
N HIS A 182 10.14 -8.48 -29.68
CA HIS A 182 10.82 -9.24 -28.62
C HIS A 182 10.22 -10.64 -28.50
N ALA A 183 11.07 -11.68 -28.34
CA ALA A 183 10.63 -13.07 -28.39
C ALA A 183 11.07 -13.92 -27.19
N TRP A 184 10.10 -14.55 -26.53
CA TRP A 184 10.36 -15.76 -25.73
C TRP A 184 10.80 -16.89 -26.66
N ARG A 185 11.72 -17.74 -26.19
CA ARG A 185 12.24 -18.90 -26.91
C ARG A 185 12.09 -20.15 -26.04
N TYR A 186 12.02 -21.31 -26.69
CA TYR A 186 11.75 -22.57 -26.02
C TYR A 186 12.55 -23.70 -26.68
N ALA A 187 13.25 -24.51 -25.89
CA ALA A 187 13.93 -25.73 -26.34
C ALA A 187 13.33 -26.96 -25.65
N TYR A 188 13.38 -28.10 -26.35
CA TYR A 188 12.71 -29.34 -25.92
C TYR A 188 13.65 -30.52 -26.03
N ALA A 189 13.57 -31.43 -25.07
CA ALA A 189 14.21 -32.73 -25.11
C ALA A 189 13.43 -33.68 -26.05
N GLU A 190 13.60 -34.98 -25.85
CA GLU A 190 12.72 -36.01 -26.42
C GLU A 190 11.31 -35.92 -25.81
N GLU A 191 10.33 -36.60 -26.43
CA GLU A 191 8.93 -36.65 -25.98
C GLU A 191 8.24 -35.30 -25.72
N HIS A 192 8.62 -34.22 -26.42
CA HIS A 192 8.04 -32.88 -26.24
C HIS A 192 8.18 -32.29 -24.82
N LEU A 193 9.19 -32.73 -24.05
CA LEU A 193 9.51 -32.19 -22.73
C LEU A 193 10.23 -30.84 -22.86
N LEU A 194 9.61 -29.75 -22.38
CA LEU A 194 10.18 -28.40 -22.37
C LEU A 194 11.42 -28.40 -21.48
N ALA A 195 12.61 -28.31 -22.07
CA ALA A 195 13.89 -28.39 -21.38
C ALA A 195 14.46 -27.00 -21.03
N GLU A 196 14.20 -26.00 -21.88
CA GLU A 196 14.58 -24.61 -21.65
C GLU A 196 13.42 -23.69 -22.03
N ASP A 197 13.12 -22.66 -21.24
CA ASP A 197 12.53 -21.42 -21.75
C ASP A 197 13.49 -20.25 -21.56
N THR A 198 13.52 -19.32 -22.51
CA THR A 198 14.30 -18.08 -22.44
C THR A 198 13.36 -16.91 -22.61
N ASP A 199 13.42 -15.94 -21.69
CA ASP A 199 12.64 -14.70 -21.77
C ASP A 199 13.16 -13.76 -22.88
N ARG A 200 12.56 -12.56 -23.00
CA ARG A 200 12.97 -11.58 -24.01
C ARG A 200 14.32 -10.90 -23.72
N ASN A 201 14.78 -10.96 -22.48
CA ASN A 201 15.98 -10.30 -21.98
C ASN A 201 17.21 -11.23 -21.95
N GLY A 202 17.01 -12.54 -22.05
CA GLY A 202 18.06 -13.57 -22.08
C GLY A 202 18.23 -14.35 -20.78
N LEU A 203 17.29 -14.27 -19.83
CA LEU A 203 17.22 -15.21 -18.70
C LEU A 203 16.66 -16.54 -19.21
N THR A 204 17.40 -17.63 -19.03
CA THR A 204 16.97 -18.98 -19.39
C THR A 204 16.63 -19.79 -18.15
N TRP A 205 15.39 -20.29 -18.09
CA TRP A 205 14.98 -21.33 -17.15
C TRP A 205 15.21 -22.71 -17.75
N HIS A 206 15.87 -23.58 -16.99
CA HIS A 206 16.16 -24.97 -17.35
C HIS A 206 15.30 -25.92 -16.53
N PHE A 207 14.86 -27.02 -17.13
CA PHE A 207 13.94 -27.97 -16.51
C PHE A 207 14.37 -29.44 -16.76
N VAL A 208 14.43 -30.23 -15.70
CA VAL A 208 14.84 -31.66 -15.76
C VAL A 208 13.70 -32.56 -15.30
N PHE A 209 13.52 -33.68 -16.00
CA PHE A 209 12.43 -34.63 -15.80
C PHE A 209 12.95 -36.05 -15.53
N ASP A 210 12.22 -36.82 -14.74
CA ASP A 210 12.41 -38.27 -14.64
C ASP A 210 11.64 -39.05 -15.73
N GLY A 211 11.82 -40.38 -15.76
CA GLY A 211 11.13 -41.28 -16.70
C GLY A 211 9.61 -41.44 -16.48
N GLN A 212 9.03 -40.80 -15.47
CA GLN A 212 7.58 -40.63 -15.30
C GLN A 212 7.13 -39.23 -15.77
N ARG A 213 8.02 -38.49 -16.45
CA ARG A 213 7.89 -37.08 -16.82
C ARG A 213 7.66 -36.16 -15.61
N ARG A 214 8.12 -36.53 -14.40
CA ARG A 214 8.04 -35.69 -13.19
C ARG A 214 9.21 -34.70 -13.15
N GLY A 215 8.92 -33.44 -12.86
CA GLY A 215 9.95 -32.39 -12.80
C GLY A 215 10.77 -32.54 -11.53
N ILE A 216 12.05 -32.92 -11.68
CA ILE A 216 12.97 -33.23 -10.58
C ILE A 216 13.98 -32.11 -10.31
N GLU A 217 14.15 -31.17 -11.23
CA GLU A 217 15.08 -30.05 -11.08
C GLU A 217 14.66 -28.85 -11.93
N ALA A 218 14.89 -27.63 -11.45
CA ALA A 218 14.77 -26.40 -12.23
C ALA A 218 15.69 -25.28 -11.70
N TRP A 219 16.24 -24.45 -12.58
CA TRP A 219 17.03 -23.25 -12.23
C TRP A 219 16.96 -22.20 -13.34
N GLY A 220 17.23 -20.93 -13.01
CA GLY A 220 17.41 -19.86 -13.99
C GLY A 220 18.88 -19.44 -14.11
N ASP A 221 19.38 -19.15 -15.32
CA ASP A 221 20.70 -18.54 -15.53
C ASP A 221 20.70 -17.54 -16.70
N TYR A 222 21.80 -16.80 -16.84
CA TYR A 222 22.09 -15.99 -18.04
C TYR A 222 23.24 -16.67 -18.79
N PRO A 223 22.98 -17.50 -19.83
CA PRO A 223 24.00 -18.38 -20.41
C PRO A 223 25.28 -17.66 -20.84
N GLY A 224 26.40 -17.99 -20.18
CA GLY A 224 27.72 -17.41 -20.45
C GLY A 224 27.99 -16.05 -19.80
N MET A 225 27.10 -15.56 -18.92
CA MET A 225 27.24 -14.32 -18.16
C MET A 225 27.08 -14.57 -16.66
N ALA A 226 27.53 -13.64 -15.82
CA ALA A 226 27.18 -13.61 -14.41
C ALA A 226 25.84 -12.89 -14.23
N ASP A 227 24.99 -13.39 -13.34
CA ASP A 227 23.71 -12.74 -13.01
C ASP A 227 23.98 -11.41 -12.26
N PRO A 228 23.53 -10.25 -12.78
CA PRO A 228 23.83 -8.94 -12.18
C PRO A 228 23.02 -8.63 -10.91
N SER A 229 22.17 -9.54 -10.44
CA SER A 229 21.46 -9.44 -9.17
C SER A 229 22.20 -10.06 -7.99
N LEU A 230 23.13 -11.00 -8.21
CA LEU A 230 23.75 -11.76 -7.12
C LEU A 230 24.74 -10.93 -6.31
N ALA A 231 24.60 -10.98 -4.98
CA ALA A 231 25.52 -10.39 -4.02
C ALA A 231 26.46 -11.44 -3.42
N GLY A 232 27.77 -11.20 -3.53
CA GLY A 232 28.81 -12.12 -3.06
C GLY A 232 29.10 -13.25 -4.04
N GLU A 233 29.81 -14.28 -3.57
CA GLU A 233 30.08 -15.48 -4.35
C GLU A 233 28.89 -16.45 -4.26
N PRO A 234 28.47 -17.12 -5.37
CA PRO A 234 27.39 -18.09 -5.34
C PRO A 234 27.80 -19.36 -4.58
N PRO A 235 26.83 -20.13 -4.06
CA PRO A 235 27.11 -21.38 -3.36
C PRO A 235 27.67 -22.46 -4.31
N GLU A 236 28.44 -23.41 -3.77
CA GLU A 236 28.86 -24.60 -4.53
C GLU A 236 27.73 -25.64 -4.67
N VAL A 237 26.86 -25.75 -3.66
CA VAL A 237 25.80 -26.75 -3.51
C VAL A 237 24.52 -26.15 -2.90
N LEU A 238 23.38 -26.79 -3.10
CA LEU A 238 22.10 -26.48 -2.43
C LEU A 238 22.12 -26.89 -0.94
N HIS A 239 21.02 -26.61 -0.23
CA HIS A 239 20.87 -26.90 1.20
C HIS A 239 20.99 -28.40 1.57
N ASP A 240 20.89 -29.33 0.61
CA ASP A 240 21.18 -30.76 0.87
C ASP A 240 22.67 -31.07 1.04
N GLY A 241 23.57 -30.15 0.65
CA GLY A 241 25.02 -30.31 0.74
C GLY A 241 25.63 -31.19 -0.35
N GLU A 242 24.83 -31.69 -1.30
CA GLU A 242 25.25 -32.65 -2.33
C GLU A 242 24.96 -32.15 -3.75
N THR A 243 23.83 -31.46 -3.95
CA THR A 243 23.38 -31.01 -5.27
C THR A 243 24.12 -29.76 -5.68
N ARG A 244 25.08 -29.89 -6.61
CA ARG A 244 25.87 -28.77 -7.15
C ARG A 244 24.96 -27.68 -7.71
N TRP A 245 25.16 -26.44 -7.24
CA TRP A 245 24.41 -25.26 -7.67
C TRP A 245 24.60 -24.93 -9.16
N LYS A 246 23.54 -24.43 -9.80
CA LYS A 246 23.49 -24.15 -11.25
C LYS A 246 23.03 -22.74 -11.63
N GLY A 247 22.29 -22.03 -10.78
CA GLY A 247 21.71 -20.74 -11.12
C GLY A 247 20.74 -20.18 -10.06
N ILE A 248 20.10 -19.04 -10.35
CA ILE A 248 19.07 -18.47 -9.47
C ILE A 248 17.88 -19.42 -9.33
N HIS A 249 17.21 -19.36 -8.18
CA HIS A 249 16.04 -20.17 -7.83
C HIS A 249 16.23 -21.67 -8.10
N HIS A 250 17.47 -22.16 -8.00
CA HIS A 250 17.80 -23.55 -8.28
C HIS A 250 17.19 -24.45 -7.23
N CYS A 251 16.20 -25.24 -7.66
CA CYS A 251 15.50 -26.19 -6.82
C CYS A 251 15.57 -27.61 -7.39
N LYS A 252 15.64 -28.58 -6.47
CA LYS A 252 15.59 -30.02 -6.69
C LYS A 252 14.35 -30.58 -6.01
N VAL A 253 13.73 -31.58 -6.62
CA VAL A 253 12.45 -32.16 -6.20
C VAL A 253 12.57 -33.68 -6.11
N ASP A 254 12.63 -34.19 -4.88
CA ASP A 254 12.75 -35.62 -4.59
C ASP A 254 11.35 -36.19 -4.24
N TYR A 255 10.91 -37.20 -4.99
CA TYR A 255 9.60 -37.83 -4.81
C TYR A 255 9.74 -39.14 -4.04
N TRP A 256 9.34 -39.14 -2.76
CA TRP A 256 9.52 -40.29 -1.86
C TRP A 256 8.28 -41.21 -1.82
N ASP A 257 8.51 -42.51 -2.03
CA ASP A 257 7.46 -43.56 -1.98
C ASP A 257 6.70 -43.63 -0.64
N ILE A 258 7.29 -43.10 0.43
CA ILE A 258 6.68 -42.97 1.76
C ILE A 258 5.73 -41.76 1.90
N GLY A 259 5.21 -41.24 0.79
CA GLY A 259 4.06 -40.32 0.79
C GLY A 259 4.40 -38.84 1.02
N PHE A 260 5.57 -38.37 0.57
CA PHE A 260 5.83 -36.93 0.46
C PHE A 260 6.74 -36.57 -0.71
N THR A 261 6.60 -35.33 -1.16
CA THR A 261 7.57 -34.66 -2.04
C THR A 261 8.46 -33.77 -1.17
N GLU A 262 9.76 -33.86 -1.38
CA GLU A 262 10.76 -33.00 -0.78
C GLU A 262 11.28 -32.02 -1.84
N VAL A 263 11.44 -30.75 -1.45
CA VAL A 263 11.96 -29.69 -2.31
C VAL A 263 13.16 -29.07 -1.61
N VAL A 264 14.32 -29.17 -2.24
CA VAL A 264 15.57 -28.56 -1.80
C VAL A 264 15.80 -27.31 -2.65
N ASP A 265 16.26 -26.23 -2.03
CA ASP A 265 16.66 -24.98 -2.67
C ASP A 265 17.99 -24.48 -2.05
N PHE A 266 18.44 -23.27 -2.38
CA PHE A 266 19.66 -22.70 -1.77
C PHE A 266 19.54 -22.57 -0.24
N SER A 267 18.35 -22.25 0.26
CA SER A 267 18.14 -21.82 1.64
C SER A 267 17.68 -22.93 2.59
N GLN A 268 16.89 -23.90 2.10
CA GLN A 268 16.24 -24.92 2.94
C GLN A 268 15.82 -26.20 2.20
N THR A 269 15.38 -27.16 2.99
CA THR A 269 14.65 -28.35 2.55
C THR A 269 13.20 -28.30 3.07
N ARG A 270 12.23 -28.50 2.18
CA ARG A 270 10.78 -28.33 2.42
C ARG A 270 10.03 -29.61 2.08
N ARG A 271 9.04 -30.02 2.88
CA ARG A 271 8.28 -31.27 2.69
C ARG A 271 6.78 -31.03 2.49
N PHE A 272 6.20 -31.77 1.56
CA PHE A 272 4.82 -31.62 1.10
C PHE A 272 4.16 -33.01 1.02
N HIS A 273 3.13 -33.26 1.81
CA HIS A 273 2.38 -34.51 1.83
C HIS A 273 1.09 -34.36 1.01
N GLY A 274 1.01 -35.02 -0.15
CA GLY A 274 -0.12 -34.94 -1.06
C GLY A 274 -1.21 -36.01 -0.82
N ASN A 275 -2.42 -35.74 -1.29
CA ASN A 275 -3.59 -36.62 -1.18
C ASN A 275 -4.22 -36.96 -2.54
N GLU A 276 -5.26 -37.81 -2.56
CA GLU A 276 -5.89 -38.29 -3.80
C GLU A 276 -6.63 -37.21 -4.61
N HIS A 277 -6.96 -36.06 -4.01
CA HIS A 277 -7.58 -34.93 -4.69
C HIS A 277 -6.54 -34.10 -5.46
N GLY A 278 -5.25 -34.41 -5.29
CA GLY A 278 -4.13 -33.59 -5.72
C GLY A 278 -3.77 -32.47 -4.74
N THR A 279 -4.50 -32.35 -3.62
CA THR A 279 -4.21 -31.37 -2.56
C THR A 279 -3.20 -31.91 -1.53
N LEU A 280 -3.00 -31.22 -0.41
CA LEU A 280 -1.96 -31.47 0.57
C LEU A 280 -2.58 -31.51 1.96
N ASP A 281 -2.43 -32.62 2.67
CA ASP A 281 -2.93 -32.76 4.05
C ASP A 281 -1.93 -32.17 5.06
N LYS A 282 -0.65 -32.07 4.68
CA LYS A 282 0.42 -31.55 5.53
C LYS A 282 1.54 -30.87 4.73
N GLN A 283 2.06 -29.79 5.27
CA GLN A 283 3.27 -29.11 4.82
C GLN A 283 4.24 -28.94 6.00
N VAL A 284 5.54 -29.08 5.71
CA VAL A 284 6.63 -28.71 6.62
C VAL A 284 7.62 -27.81 5.90
N ILE A 285 7.77 -26.56 6.36
CA ILE A 285 8.75 -25.58 5.86
C ILE A 285 9.52 -25.08 7.07
N GLY A 286 10.86 -25.07 7.03
CA GLY A 286 11.73 -24.64 8.15
C GLY A 286 11.51 -25.34 9.51
N GLY A 287 10.59 -26.30 9.61
CA GLY A 287 10.09 -26.96 10.82
C GLY A 287 8.68 -26.53 11.29
N ALA A 288 8.11 -25.43 10.78
CA ALA A 288 6.68 -25.18 10.97
C ALA A 288 5.84 -26.26 10.29
N VAL A 289 4.71 -26.60 10.91
CA VAL A 289 3.78 -27.63 10.41
C VAL A 289 2.40 -27.02 10.18
N VAL A 290 1.95 -27.00 8.93
CA VAL A 290 0.57 -26.70 8.56
C VAL A 290 -0.11 -28.02 8.19
N THR A 291 -1.35 -28.22 8.63
CA THR A 291 -2.19 -29.34 8.16
C THR A 291 -3.55 -28.86 7.66
N ALA A 292 -4.19 -29.67 6.83
CA ALA A 292 -5.53 -29.42 6.32
C ALA A 292 -6.33 -30.73 6.24
N THR A 293 -7.66 -30.61 6.27
CA THR A 293 -8.59 -31.72 6.02
C THR A 293 -9.53 -31.38 4.87
N TYR A 294 -10.06 -32.40 4.18
CA TYR A 294 -10.89 -32.25 2.98
C TYR A 294 -12.08 -33.20 2.99
N ARG A 295 -13.17 -32.78 2.32
CA ARG A 295 -14.32 -33.62 1.96
C ARG A 295 -14.00 -34.47 0.71
N GLU A 296 -14.72 -35.57 0.51
CA GLU A 296 -14.54 -36.54 -0.59
C GLU A 296 -14.51 -35.90 -2.01
N ASP A 297 -15.20 -34.77 -2.18
CA ASP A 297 -15.24 -33.99 -3.43
C ASP A 297 -14.11 -32.96 -3.59
N GLY A 298 -13.16 -32.92 -2.65
CA GLY A 298 -11.94 -32.12 -2.65
C GLY A 298 -11.98 -30.85 -1.78
N TRP A 299 -13.15 -30.42 -1.30
CA TRP A 299 -13.25 -29.13 -0.60
C TRP A 299 -12.66 -29.17 0.81
N MET A 300 -11.82 -28.17 1.14
CA MET A 300 -11.17 -28.07 2.46
C MET A 300 -12.19 -27.80 3.57
N THR A 301 -12.15 -28.63 4.62
CA THR A 301 -13.06 -28.63 5.78
C THR A 301 -12.43 -28.07 7.06
N SER A 302 -11.11 -28.19 7.23
CA SER A 302 -10.37 -27.43 8.24
C SER A 302 -8.92 -27.17 7.81
N ARG A 303 -8.29 -26.19 8.45
CA ARG A 303 -6.84 -25.90 8.33
C ARG A 303 -6.27 -25.61 9.72
N THR A 304 -5.26 -26.36 10.14
CA THR A 304 -4.48 -26.04 11.33
C THR A 304 -3.26 -25.23 10.91
N ASN A 305 -3.15 -24.01 11.42
CA ASN A 305 -1.97 -23.19 11.27
C ASN A 305 -0.86 -23.63 12.24
N GLU A 306 0.36 -23.20 11.99
CA GLU A 306 1.57 -23.68 12.67
C GLU A 306 1.77 -23.15 14.11
N ARG A 307 0.80 -22.41 14.67
CA ARG A 307 0.64 -22.17 16.13
C ARG A 307 -0.33 -23.15 16.80
N GLY A 308 -0.92 -24.07 16.03
CA GLY A 308 -2.01 -24.94 16.47
C GLY A 308 -3.41 -24.31 16.35
N GLY A 309 -3.52 -23.06 15.91
CA GLY A 309 -4.82 -22.41 15.66
C GLY A 309 -5.56 -23.05 14.49
N VAL A 310 -6.85 -23.38 14.69
CA VAL A 310 -7.64 -24.17 13.72
C VAL A 310 -8.73 -23.32 13.08
N GLU A 311 -8.73 -23.27 11.75
CA GLU A 311 -9.79 -22.69 10.92
C GLU A 311 -10.77 -23.79 10.49
N VAL A 312 -12.07 -23.52 10.52
CA VAL A 312 -13.12 -24.50 10.16
C VAL A 312 -14.01 -23.97 9.04
N PHE A 313 -14.36 -24.86 8.09
CA PHE A 313 -15.06 -24.55 6.85
C PHE A 313 -16.32 -25.40 6.68
N GLU A 314 -17.47 -24.84 7.06
CA GLU A 314 -18.76 -25.45 6.78
C GLU A 314 -19.24 -24.99 5.39
N ARG A 315 -19.40 -25.95 4.48
CA ARG A 315 -19.62 -25.73 3.04
C ARG A 315 -20.85 -26.47 2.52
N ASN A 316 -21.58 -25.83 1.62
CA ASN A 316 -22.75 -26.43 0.97
C ASN A 316 -22.36 -27.50 -0.09
N ALA A 317 -23.35 -28.02 -0.83
CA ALA A 317 -23.14 -29.05 -1.84
C ALA A 317 -22.30 -28.58 -3.06
N ARG A 318 -22.32 -27.29 -3.41
CA ARG A 318 -21.47 -26.71 -4.47
C ARG A 318 -20.04 -26.43 -3.99
N GLY A 319 -19.83 -26.35 -2.68
CA GLY A 319 -18.52 -26.10 -2.04
C GLY A 319 -18.36 -24.69 -1.47
N SER A 320 -19.34 -23.81 -1.69
CA SER A 320 -19.35 -22.47 -1.09
C SER A 320 -19.46 -22.53 0.42
N VAL A 321 -18.66 -21.69 1.10
CA VAL A 321 -18.71 -21.52 2.55
C VAL A 321 -20.05 -20.90 2.95
N VAL A 322 -20.71 -21.51 3.93
CA VAL A 322 -21.93 -21.02 4.59
C VAL A 322 -21.69 -20.66 6.05
N ARG A 323 -20.62 -21.20 6.66
CA ARG A 323 -20.16 -20.81 7.98
C ARG A 323 -18.64 -21.01 8.09
N TYR A 324 -17.99 -20.04 8.70
CA TYR A 324 -16.56 -20.03 9.01
C TYR A 324 -16.35 -19.94 10.52
N THR A 325 -15.27 -20.52 11.03
CA THR A 325 -14.79 -20.31 12.40
C THR A 325 -13.28 -20.07 12.38
N ASP A 326 -12.84 -18.99 13.03
CA ASP A 326 -11.45 -18.54 13.07
C ASP A 326 -10.58 -19.29 14.10
N PRO A 327 -9.25 -19.08 14.10
CA PRO A 327 -8.32 -19.72 15.03
C PRO A 327 -8.57 -19.44 16.53
N LEU A 328 -9.45 -18.51 16.88
CA LEU A 328 -9.81 -18.10 18.24
C LEU A 328 -11.24 -18.53 18.61
N GLY A 329 -12.00 -19.09 17.66
CA GLY A 329 -13.39 -19.53 17.83
C GLY A 329 -14.44 -18.50 17.41
N HIS A 330 -14.05 -17.36 16.83
CA HIS A 330 -14.97 -16.38 16.28
C HIS A 330 -15.69 -16.95 15.05
N VAL A 331 -16.99 -16.72 14.94
CA VAL A 331 -17.86 -17.35 13.94
C VAL A 331 -18.37 -16.32 12.95
N THR A 332 -18.54 -16.71 11.69
CA THR A 332 -19.25 -15.87 10.71
C THR A 332 -20.14 -16.71 9.82
N MET A 333 -21.36 -16.24 9.58
CA MET A 333 -22.41 -16.93 8.83
C MET A 333 -22.61 -16.27 7.45
N ILE A 334 -22.88 -17.08 6.42
CA ILE A 334 -23.13 -16.63 5.04
C ILE A 334 -24.39 -17.32 4.51
N GLU A 335 -25.49 -16.58 4.40
CA GLU A 335 -26.69 -17.02 3.69
C GLU A 335 -26.56 -16.76 2.19
N ARG A 336 -27.09 -17.68 1.37
CA ARG A 336 -26.93 -17.67 -0.10
C ARG A 336 -28.22 -17.96 -0.83
N ASP A 337 -28.37 -17.37 -2.02
CA ASP A 337 -29.50 -17.62 -2.92
C ASP A 337 -29.37 -18.95 -3.70
N ALA A 338 -30.38 -19.25 -4.52
CA ALA A 338 -30.37 -20.43 -5.39
C ALA A 338 -29.18 -20.44 -6.39
N ASN A 339 -28.63 -19.26 -6.73
CA ASN A 339 -27.49 -19.07 -7.63
C ASN A 339 -26.12 -19.11 -6.90
N ASP A 340 -26.12 -19.49 -5.62
CA ASP A 340 -24.98 -19.57 -4.68
C ASP A 340 -24.39 -18.21 -4.24
N LEU A 341 -25.05 -17.10 -4.56
CA LEU A 341 -24.58 -15.75 -4.26
C LEU A 341 -24.96 -15.34 -2.83
N PRO A 342 -24.07 -14.67 -2.07
CA PRO A 342 -24.42 -14.15 -0.75
C PRO A 342 -25.58 -13.16 -0.79
N VAL A 343 -26.51 -13.31 0.15
CA VAL A 343 -27.66 -12.42 0.39
C VAL A 343 -27.67 -11.80 1.78
N GLU A 344 -27.15 -12.51 2.78
CA GLU A 344 -26.92 -12.01 4.14
C GLU A 344 -25.62 -12.58 4.69
N ILE A 345 -24.81 -11.75 5.35
CA ILE A 345 -23.60 -12.17 6.06
C ILE A 345 -23.64 -11.56 7.47
N VAL A 346 -23.45 -12.41 8.47
CA VAL A 346 -23.43 -12.01 9.89
C VAL A 346 -22.02 -12.23 10.42
N ASP A 347 -21.32 -11.12 10.67
CA ASP A 347 -19.91 -11.08 11.07
C ASP A 347 -19.68 -11.59 12.51
N ALA A 348 -18.40 -11.62 12.92
CA ALA A 348 -17.96 -12.13 14.21
C ALA A 348 -18.49 -11.37 15.45
N ARG A 349 -18.89 -10.11 15.28
CA ARG A 349 -19.51 -9.25 16.32
C ARG A 349 -21.03 -9.22 16.19
N GLY A 350 -21.61 -9.93 15.22
CA GLY A 350 -23.03 -9.92 14.91
C GLY A 350 -23.46 -8.77 13.97
N GLY A 351 -22.53 -8.07 13.34
CA GLY A 351 -22.84 -7.07 12.31
C GLY A 351 -23.45 -7.74 11.07
N VAL A 352 -24.55 -7.18 10.56
CA VAL A 352 -25.35 -7.83 9.50
C VAL A 352 -25.27 -7.05 8.19
N HIS A 353 -24.61 -7.65 7.20
CA HIS A 353 -24.50 -7.13 5.83
C HIS A 353 -25.57 -7.78 4.95
N ARG A 354 -26.31 -6.99 4.15
CA ARG A 354 -27.42 -7.49 3.30
C ARG A 354 -27.23 -7.10 1.84
N PHE A 355 -27.63 -8.01 0.94
CA PHE A 355 -27.54 -7.83 -0.51
C PHE A 355 -28.87 -8.15 -1.20
N ALA A 356 -29.40 -7.19 -1.96
CA ALA A 356 -30.40 -7.48 -2.98
C ALA A 356 -29.71 -7.57 -4.35
N ARG A 357 -30.19 -8.48 -5.20
CA ARG A 357 -29.61 -8.77 -6.52
C ARG A 357 -30.68 -8.78 -7.61
N ASP A 358 -30.28 -8.47 -8.84
CA ASP A 358 -31.12 -8.70 -10.01
C ASP A 358 -31.15 -10.19 -10.42
N ALA A 359 -31.95 -10.52 -11.44
CA ALA A 359 -32.07 -11.89 -11.94
C ALA A 359 -30.79 -12.44 -12.64
N ARG A 360 -29.74 -11.62 -12.79
CA ARG A 360 -28.43 -12.01 -13.33
C ARG A 360 -27.40 -12.21 -12.21
N GLY A 361 -27.66 -11.65 -11.02
CA GLY A 361 -26.83 -11.74 -9.81
C GLY A 361 -26.15 -10.43 -9.40
N SER A 362 -26.36 -9.35 -10.16
CA SER A 362 -25.76 -8.03 -9.95
C SER A 362 -26.37 -7.36 -8.71
N VAL A 363 -25.55 -6.76 -7.83
CA VAL A 363 -25.97 -6.21 -6.53
C VAL A 363 -26.69 -4.87 -6.72
N THR A 364 -28.02 -4.89 -6.70
CA THR A 364 -28.85 -3.69 -6.86
C THR A 364 -28.98 -2.88 -5.56
N LEU A 365 -28.75 -3.52 -4.40
CA LEU A 365 -28.68 -2.88 -3.09
C LEU A 365 -27.68 -3.61 -2.20
N TYR A 366 -26.80 -2.85 -1.56
CA TYR A 366 -26.03 -3.27 -0.39
C TYR A 366 -26.52 -2.49 0.83
N VAL A 367 -26.63 -3.15 1.98
CA VAL A 367 -26.86 -2.50 3.28
C VAL A 367 -25.81 -2.99 4.26
N ASP A 368 -25.15 -2.06 4.94
CA ASP A 368 -24.10 -2.35 5.93
C ASP A 368 -24.68 -2.63 7.34
N PRO A 369 -23.84 -2.99 8.33
CA PRO A 369 -24.26 -3.19 9.72
C PRO A 369 -24.81 -1.94 10.44
N THR A 370 -24.62 -0.72 9.91
CA THR A 370 -25.18 0.52 10.47
C THR A 370 -26.54 0.90 9.85
N GLY A 371 -26.96 0.22 8.77
CA GLY A 371 -28.15 0.55 8.00
C GLY A 371 -27.92 1.64 6.93
N ALA A 372 -26.68 1.96 6.61
CA ALA A 372 -26.29 2.70 5.41
C ALA A 372 -26.56 1.83 4.17
N ALA A 373 -27.09 2.44 3.11
CA ALA A 373 -27.69 1.72 1.98
C ALA A 373 -27.22 2.27 0.63
N THR A 374 -26.30 1.56 -0.04
CA THR A 374 -25.81 1.91 -1.38
C THR A 374 -26.57 1.11 -2.44
N SER A 375 -27.18 1.77 -3.43
CA SER A 375 -27.96 1.09 -4.48
C SER A 375 -27.45 1.37 -5.88
N ARG A 376 -27.62 0.40 -6.80
CA ARG A 376 -26.99 0.41 -8.14
C ARG A 376 -27.96 0.01 -9.24
N ARG A 377 -27.71 0.56 -10.42
CA ARG A 377 -28.40 0.23 -11.67
C ARG A 377 -27.39 -0.28 -12.69
N TYR A 378 -27.78 -1.31 -13.44
CA TYR A 378 -26.93 -1.96 -14.42
C TYR A 378 -27.55 -1.88 -15.82
N ASP A 379 -26.71 -1.81 -16.85
CA ASP A 379 -27.17 -1.92 -18.24
C ASP A 379 -27.43 -3.39 -18.67
N ALA A 380 -27.64 -3.62 -19.97
CA ALA A 380 -27.82 -4.96 -20.51
C ALA A 380 -26.54 -5.84 -20.43
N ARG A 381 -25.36 -5.23 -20.27
CA ARG A 381 -24.04 -5.89 -20.20
C ARG A 381 -23.57 -6.08 -18.75
N GLY A 382 -24.33 -5.64 -17.75
CA GLY A 382 -23.93 -5.71 -16.35
C GLY A 382 -22.97 -4.60 -15.91
N LEU A 383 -22.85 -3.51 -16.68
CA LEU A 383 -22.04 -2.34 -16.31
C LEU A 383 -22.86 -1.39 -15.41
N VAL A 384 -22.28 -0.88 -14.32
CA VAL A 384 -22.94 0.06 -13.39
C VAL A 384 -23.23 1.38 -14.12
N THR A 385 -24.49 1.80 -14.24
CA THR A 385 -24.88 3.05 -14.95
C THR A 385 -25.30 4.17 -14.01
N GLU A 386 -25.77 3.84 -12.82
CA GLU A 386 -26.00 4.78 -11.72
C GLU A 386 -25.71 4.06 -10.40
N GLU A 387 -24.89 4.67 -9.55
CA GLU A 387 -24.74 4.35 -8.14
C GLU A 387 -25.38 5.47 -7.31
N ILE A 388 -26.03 5.09 -6.22
CA ILE A 388 -26.72 6.00 -5.30
C ILE A 388 -26.20 5.72 -3.90
N SER A 389 -25.56 6.73 -3.32
CA SER A 389 -24.95 6.72 -1.99
C SER A 389 -25.99 6.68 -0.86
N PRO A 390 -25.62 6.20 0.35
CA PRO A 390 -26.45 6.28 1.56
C PRO A 390 -27.00 7.68 1.90
N ASN A 391 -26.30 8.76 1.54
CA ASN A 391 -26.76 10.14 1.68
C ASN A 391 -27.79 10.57 0.60
N GLY A 392 -27.93 9.82 -0.49
CA GLY A 392 -28.80 10.09 -1.64
C GLY A 392 -28.12 10.67 -2.89
N ASP A 393 -26.82 10.97 -2.82
CA ASP A 393 -26.01 11.44 -3.95
C ASP A 393 -25.93 10.39 -5.06
N ARG A 394 -25.69 10.84 -6.29
CA ARG A 394 -25.80 10.02 -7.50
C ARG A 394 -24.57 10.15 -8.38
N THR A 395 -23.85 9.06 -8.53
CA THR A 395 -22.81 8.94 -9.56
C THR A 395 -23.38 8.17 -10.75
N ARG A 396 -23.11 8.63 -11.97
CA ARG A 396 -23.61 8.04 -13.21
C ARG A 396 -22.48 7.75 -14.17
N PHE A 397 -22.60 6.67 -14.90
CA PHE A 397 -21.55 6.19 -15.79
C PHE A 397 -22.12 5.93 -17.18
N ALA A 398 -21.50 6.51 -18.20
CA ALA A 398 -21.78 6.22 -19.60
C ALA A 398 -20.64 5.37 -20.17
N TYR A 399 -20.97 4.46 -21.08
CA TYR A 399 -20.01 3.56 -21.71
C TYR A 399 -20.18 3.58 -23.23
N ASP A 400 -19.08 3.44 -23.96
CA ASP A 400 -19.14 3.21 -25.40
C ASP A 400 -19.65 1.79 -25.73
N ALA A 401 -19.76 1.46 -27.02
CA ALA A 401 -20.14 0.13 -27.47
C ALA A 401 -19.14 -0.97 -27.06
N HIS A 402 -17.89 -0.61 -26.75
CA HIS A 402 -16.81 -1.50 -26.33
C HIS A 402 -16.76 -1.76 -24.82
N GLY A 403 -17.62 -1.10 -24.05
CA GLY A 403 -17.70 -1.22 -22.59
C GLY A 403 -16.66 -0.37 -21.87
N ASN A 404 -15.95 0.52 -22.58
CA ASN A 404 -15.04 1.47 -21.97
C ASN A 404 -15.86 2.63 -21.38
N CYS A 405 -15.53 3.10 -20.17
CA CYS A 405 -16.31 4.14 -19.49
C CYS A 405 -16.01 5.52 -20.10
N VAL A 406 -16.96 6.12 -20.81
CA VAL A 406 -16.77 7.40 -21.54
C VAL A 406 -17.30 8.63 -20.82
N GLU A 407 -18.14 8.50 -19.79
CA GLU A 407 -18.54 9.59 -18.89
C GLU A 407 -18.76 9.07 -17.46
N VAL A 408 -18.42 9.87 -16.45
CA VAL A 408 -18.60 9.65 -15.01
C VAL A 408 -19.12 10.95 -14.40
N THR A 409 -20.45 11.11 -14.35
CA THR A 409 -21.13 12.27 -13.75
C THR A 409 -21.33 12.07 -12.26
N LEU A 410 -20.66 12.87 -11.44
CA LEU A 410 -20.86 12.90 -9.99
C LEU A 410 -22.12 13.71 -9.61
N GLY A 411 -22.55 13.58 -8.34
CA GLY A 411 -23.78 14.22 -7.81
C GLY A 411 -23.82 15.75 -7.89
N SER A 412 -22.67 16.39 -8.09
CA SER A 412 -22.52 17.83 -8.35
C SER A 412 -22.96 18.25 -9.76
N GLY A 413 -23.28 17.31 -10.64
CA GLY A 413 -23.59 17.55 -12.05
C GLY A 413 -22.34 17.72 -12.93
N ALA A 414 -21.16 17.68 -12.33
CA ALA A 414 -19.89 17.65 -13.03
C ALA A 414 -19.58 16.23 -13.49
N ALA A 415 -18.99 16.07 -14.67
CA ALA A 415 -18.87 14.77 -15.32
C ALA A 415 -17.52 14.55 -15.99
N TRP A 416 -16.68 13.71 -15.39
CA TRP A 416 -15.44 13.24 -16.02
C TRP A 416 -15.76 12.39 -17.26
N ARG A 417 -14.86 12.24 -18.24
CA ARG A 417 -15.10 11.46 -19.48
C ARG A 417 -13.84 10.76 -19.95
N PHE A 418 -13.85 10.12 -21.13
CA PHE A 418 -12.68 9.46 -21.71
C PHE A 418 -12.61 9.51 -23.23
N ARG A 419 -11.40 9.27 -23.76
CA ARG A 419 -11.18 8.80 -25.13
C ARG A 419 -10.25 7.57 -25.14
N TYR A 420 -10.71 6.48 -25.74
CA TYR A 420 -9.97 5.23 -25.91
C TYR A 420 -9.60 5.00 -27.39
N ASP A 421 -8.54 4.23 -27.62
CA ASP A 421 -8.28 3.60 -28.91
C ASP A 421 -9.07 2.28 -29.08
N ARG A 422 -9.00 1.67 -30.27
CA ARG A 422 -9.73 0.43 -30.59
C ARG A 422 -9.33 -0.77 -29.72
N LEU A 423 -8.17 -0.72 -29.06
CA LEU A 423 -7.64 -1.77 -28.18
C LEU A 423 -8.06 -1.57 -26.71
N GLY A 424 -8.90 -0.56 -26.43
CA GLY A 424 -9.39 -0.23 -25.09
C GLY A 424 -8.36 0.51 -24.24
N ARG A 425 -7.38 1.19 -24.84
CA ARG A 425 -6.37 1.97 -24.11
C ARG A 425 -6.80 3.44 -24.12
N CYS A 426 -6.91 4.07 -22.95
CA CYS A 426 -7.18 5.51 -22.90
C CYS A 426 -6.00 6.27 -23.53
N VAL A 427 -6.32 7.21 -24.41
CA VAL A 427 -5.36 8.07 -25.10
C VAL A 427 -5.46 9.53 -24.64
N ALA A 428 -6.57 9.94 -24.02
CA ALA A 428 -6.71 11.28 -23.49
C ALA A 428 -7.76 11.43 -22.37
N GLU A 429 -7.36 12.24 -21.41
CA GLU A 429 -8.03 12.70 -20.20
C GLU A 429 -8.26 14.24 -20.29
N ILE A 430 -9.23 14.87 -19.62
CA ILE A 430 -9.48 16.34 -19.54
C ILE A 430 -10.20 16.76 -18.23
N ASP A 431 -9.68 17.64 -17.38
CA ASP A 431 -10.29 17.88 -16.05
C ASP A 431 -11.64 18.64 -16.06
N PRO A 432 -12.41 18.69 -14.94
CA PRO A 432 -13.60 19.54 -14.77
C PRO A 432 -13.60 20.89 -15.48
N PHE A 433 -12.48 21.59 -15.38
CA PHE A 433 -12.29 22.94 -15.86
C PHE A 433 -11.66 22.96 -17.27
N GLY A 434 -11.45 21.79 -17.88
CA GLY A 434 -10.98 21.60 -19.25
C GLY A 434 -9.50 21.19 -19.39
N ALA A 435 -8.85 20.69 -18.33
CA ALA A 435 -7.40 20.48 -18.32
C ALA A 435 -6.96 19.10 -18.89
N GLU A 436 -6.46 19.05 -20.14
CA GLU A 436 -6.21 17.82 -20.91
C GLU A 436 -4.87 17.08 -20.68
N THR A 437 -4.90 15.89 -20.07
CA THR A 437 -3.76 14.94 -20.00
C THR A 437 -3.83 13.93 -21.16
N ARG A 438 -2.71 13.48 -21.75
CA ARG A 438 -2.70 12.59 -22.92
C ARG A 438 -1.67 11.47 -22.83
N TYR A 439 -1.93 10.35 -23.51
CA TYR A 439 -1.15 9.11 -23.43
C TYR A 439 -0.73 8.59 -24.81
N ARG A 440 0.50 8.08 -24.90
CA ARG A 440 1.01 7.36 -26.07
C ARG A 440 1.44 5.94 -25.69
N TRP A 441 1.16 4.97 -26.54
CA TRP A 441 1.33 3.55 -26.28
C TRP A 441 2.16 2.85 -27.37
N SER A 442 2.95 1.85 -27.01
CA SER A 442 3.61 0.94 -27.96
C SER A 442 2.61 -0.02 -28.63
N ALA A 443 3.05 -0.90 -29.55
CA ALA A 443 2.12 -1.87 -30.14
C ALA A 443 1.77 -2.99 -29.15
N ARG A 444 2.75 -3.44 -28.34
CA ARG A 444 2.48 -4.40 -27.23
C ARG A 444 1.77 -3.77 -26.01
N SER A 445 1.61 -2.44 -26.00
CA SER A 445 0.83 -1.62 -25.03
C SER A 445 1.56 -1.17 -23.76
N ASP A 446 2.87 -0.95 -23.84
CA ASP A 446 3.60 -0.18 -22.83
C ASP A 446 3.26 1.32 -22.95
N LEU A 447 3.34 2.05 -21.84
CA LEU A 447 3.26 3.51 -21.85
C LEU A 447 4.58 4.08 -22.40
N LEU A 448 4.51 4.96 -23.40
CA LEU A 448 5.67 5.64 -24.00
C LEU A 448 5.78 7.10 -23.52
N ALA A 449 4.65 7.78 -23.33
CA ALA A 449 4.61 9.14 -22.82
C ALA A 449 3.29 9.46 -22.14
N ALA A 450 3.36 10.20 -21.03
CA ALA A 450 2.26 10.92 -20.39
C ALA A 450 2.49 12.43 -20.58
N ILE A 451 1.46 13.14 -21.01
CA ILE A 451 1.52 14.58 -21.34
C ILE A 451 0.49 15.31 -20.47
N ASP A 452 0.89 16.30 -19.70
CA ASP A 452 0.01 17.00 -18.75
C ASP A 452 -0.84 18.12 -19.38
N PRO A 453 -1.85 18.65 -18.66
CA PRO A 453 -2.66 19.80 -19.08
C PRO A 453 -1.95 21.15 -19.29
N THR A 454 -0.66 21.25 -18.94
CA THR A 454 0.21 22.39 -19.29
C THR A 454 0.99 22.12 -20.59
N GLY A 455 1.07 20.87 -21.03
CA GLY A 455 1.87 20.39 -22.16
C GLY A 455 3.20 19.76 -21.75
N ALA A 456 3.47 19.58 -20.45
CA ALA A 456 4.63 18.91 -19.90
C ALA A 456 4.62 17.43 -20.32
N GLU A 457 5.74 16.86 -20.76
CA GLU A 457 5.79 15.48 -21.26
C GLU A 457 6.83 14.64 -20.50
N THR A 458 6.35 13.64 -19.76
CA THR A 458 7.20 12.59 -19.16
C THR A 458 7.21 11.38 -20.09
N ARG A 459 8.39 10.84 -20.37
CA ARG A 459 8.61 9.71 -21.30
C ARG A 459 9.18 8.50 -20.57
N TYR A 460 8.89 7.32 -21.11
CA TYR A 460 9.28 6.04 -20.55
C TYR A 460 9.87 5.14 -21.65
N ALA A 461 10.95 4.43 -21.34
CA ALA A 461 11.45 3.32 -22.14
C ALA A 461 11.34 2.02 -21.32
N CYS A 462 10.90 0.94 -21.97
CA CYS A 462 10.75 -0.37 -21.36
C CYS A 462 11.56 -1.44 -22.10
N ASP A 463 12.08 -2.43 -21.37
CA ASP A 463 12.80 -3.57 -21.95
C ASP A 463 11.87 -4.62 -22.56
N GLY A 464 12.41 -5.80 -22.92
CA GLY A 464 11.64 -6.92 -23.44
C GLY A 464 10.52 -7.36 -22.50
N GLU A 465 10.83 -7.55 -21.21
CA GLU A 465 9.88 -8.01 -20.19
C GLU A 465 9.01 -6.90 -19.57
N GLN A 466 8.93 -5.73 -20.24
CA GLN A 466 8.12 -4.57 -19.86
C GLN A 466 8.56 -3.87 -18.56
N HIS A 467 9.79 -4.12 -18.09
CA HIS A 467 10.36 -3.29 -17.02
C HIS A 467 10.73 -1.92 -17.57
N VAL A 468 10.39 -0.86 -16.83
CA VAL A 468 10.88 0.50 -17.14
C VAL A 468 12.40 0.53 -16.92
N ILE A 469 13.15 0.92 -17.95
CA ILE A 469 14.62 1.05 -17.92
C ILE A 469 15.09 2.51 -17.96
N GLU A 470 14.24 3.42 -18.46
CA GLU A 470 14.50 4.86 -18.49
C GLU A 470 13.20 5.63 -18.25
N ILE A 471 13.28 6.69 -17.43
CA ILE A 471 12.26 7.70 -17.24
C ILE A 471 12.91 9.05 -17.54
N VAL A 472 12.33 9.80 -18.48
CA VAL A 472 12.72 11.18 -18.78
C VAL A 472 11.58 12.09 -18.32
N ASP A 473 11.83 12.93 -17.32
CA ASP A 473 10.84 13.88 -16.83
C ASP A 473 10.66 15.10 -17.75
N ALA A 474 9.63 15.92 -17.47
CA ALA A 474 9.29 17.07 -18.29
C ALA A 474 10.31 18.24 -18.24
N ASN A 475 11.27 18.22 -17.32
CA ASN A 475 12.42 19.13 -17.30
C ASN A 475 13.63 18.53 -18.05
N GLY A 476 13.57 17.26 -18.46
CA GLY A 476 14.64 16.53 -19.14
C GLY A 476 15.58 15.78 -18.18
N GLY A 477 15.24 15.65 -16.89
CA GLY A 477 15.95 14.78 -15.96
C GLY A 477 15.78 13.31 -16.32
N VAL A 478 16.87 12.53 -16.29
CA VAL A 478 16.88 11.13 -16.72
C VAL A 478 17.18 10.22 -15.53
N THR A 479 16.21 9.38 -15.16
CA THR A 479 16.41 8.28 -14.20
C THR A 479 16.48 6.97 -14.96
N SER A 480 17.51 6.15 -14.71
CA SER A 480 17.66 4.84 -15.36
C SER A 480 17.72 3.69 -14.36
N LEU A 481 17.25 2.53 -14.81
CA LEU A 481 16.99 1.33 -14.00
C LEU A 481 17.59 0.11 -14.71
N VAL A 482 18.37 -0.69 -13.99
CA VAL A 482 18.94 -1.95 -14.50
C VAL A 482 18.32 -3.11 -13.75
N TRP A 483 17.80 -4.07 -14.51
CA TRP A 483 17.13 -5.26 -14.00
C TRP A 483 17.99 -6.52 -14.19
N GLY A 484 17.75 -7.52 -13.35
CA GLY A 484 18.48 -8.78 -13.32
C GLY A 484 17.78 -9.80 -12.43
N GLY A 485 18.37 -10.98 -12.27
CA GLY A 485 17.70 -12.11 -11.63
C GLY A 485 16.34 -12.41 -12.26
N TYR A 486 15.42 -13.00 -11.48
CA TYR A 486 14.02 -13.09 -11.89
C TYR A 486 13.27 -11.79 -11.53
N HIS A 487 13.25 -10.85 -12.47
CA HIS A 487 12.53 -9.56 -12.39
C HIS A 487 12.92 -8.68 -11.17
N LYS A 488 14.21 -8.61 -10.82
CA LYS A 488 14.75 -7.78 -9.72
C LYS A 488 15.39 -6.49 -10.24
N LEU A 489 15.25 -5.39 -9.50
CA LEU A 489 15.94 -4.13 -9.77
C LEU A 489 17.32 -4.19 -9.12
N CYS A 490 18.41 -4.12 -9.89
CA CYS A 490 19.78 -4.24 -9.37
C CYS A 490 20.49 -2.89 -9.20
N LEU A 491 20.12 -1.88 -10.00
CA LEU A 491 20.67 -0.53 -9.94
C LEU A 491 19.60 0.50 -10.31
N ARG A 492 19.45 1.54 -9.48
CA ARG A 492 18.82 2.82 -9.84
C ARG A 492 19.93 3.86 -9.99
N ARG A 493 19.95 4.59 -11.11
CA ARG A 493 20.69 5.85 -11.24
C ARG A 493 19.71 7.01 -11.40
N ASP A 494 19.83 8.04 -10.58
CA ASP A 494 18.95 9.21 -10.63
C ASP A 494 19.43 10.30 -11.62
N ALA A 495 18.65 11.37 -11.75
CA ALA A 495 18.93 12.47 -12.66
C ALA A 495 20.11 13.38 -12.23
N ASN A 496 20.65 13.22 -11.01
CA ASN A 496 21.95 13.77 -10.62
C ASN A 496 23.12 12.85 -11.01
N GLY A 497 22.84 11.59 -11.37
CA GLY A 497 23.82 10.55 -11.64
C GLY A 497 24.20 9.73 -10.40
N HIS A 498 23.54 9.90 -9.26
CA HIS A 498 23.79 9.11 -8.06
C HIS A 498 23.23 7.70 -8.20
N GLU A 499 23.87 6.71 -7.57
CA GLU A 499 23.58 5.29 -7.76
C GLU A 499 23.20 4.57 -6.47
N VAL A 500 22.06 3.86 -6.47
CA VAL A 500 21.73 2.86 -5.44
C VAL A 500 21.78 1.48 -6.07
N ARG A 501 22.61 0.58 -5.52
CA ARG A 501 22.66 -0.83 -5.93
C ARG A 501 21.92 -1.70 -4.93
N LEU A 502 21.23 -2.71 -5.44
CA LEU A 502 20.47 -3.71 -4.69
C LEU A 502 21.01 -5.09 -5.05
N GLY A 503 21.44 -5.85 -4.04
CA GLY A 503 22.08 -7.15 -4.19
C GLY A 503 21.28 -8.25 -3.49
N TYR A 504 21.13 -9.38 -4.17
CA TYR A 504 20.21 -10.46 -3.83
C TYR A 504 20.95 -11.79 -3.61
N ASN A 505 20.35 -12.68 -2.81
CA ASN A 505 20.79 -14.07 -2.73
C ASN A 505 20.24 -14.89 -3.93
N PRO A 506 20.66 -16.16 -4.13
CA PRO A 506 20.12 -17.01 -5.20
C PRO A 506 18.61 -17.20 -5.21
N GLU A 507 17.89 -16.98 -4.09
CA GLU A 507 16.42 -17.00 -4.03
C GLU A 507 15.79 -15.62 -4.30
N GLY A 508 16.55 -14.67 -4.84
CA GLY A 508 16.06 -13.34 -5.20
C GLY A 508 15.62 -12.51 -4.00
N GLU A 509 16.11 -12.81 -2.79
CA GLU A 509 15.86 -12.03 -1.58
C GLU A 509 16.95 -10.98 -1.38
N LEU A 510 16.57 -9.76 -1.01
CA LEU A 510 17.52 -8.67 -0.79
C LEU A 510 18.45 -8.96 0.40
N VAL A 511 19.76 -8.90 0.18
CA VAL A 511 20.81 -9.12 1.19
C VAL A 511 21.85 -8.00 1.26
N GLU A 512 22.04 -7.21 0.20
CA GLU A 512 22.85 -5.99 0.20
C GLU A 512 22.06 -4.80 -0.36
N VAL A 513 22.17 -3.64 0.30
CA VAL A 513 21.86 -2.33 -0.29
C VAL A 513 23.12 -1.48 -0.21
N ARG A 514 23.52 -0.90 -1.33
CA ARG A 514 24.61 0.07 -1.39
C ARG A 514 24.05 1.43 -1.76
N ASN A 515 24.20 2.40 -0.86
CA ASN A 515 23.63 3.74 -1.04
C ASN A 515 24.47 4.61 -1.99
N GLU A 516 23.98 5.82 -2.22
CA GLU A 516 24.57 6.83 -3.09
C GLU A 516 26.00 7.26 -2.70
N HIS A 517 26.43 7.03 -1.45
CA HIS A 517 27.79 7.29 -0.97
C HIS A 517 28.70 6.05 -1.07
N GLY A 518 28.17 4.90 -1.53
CA GLY A 518 28.89 3.63 -1.61
C GLY A 518 28.92 2.83 -0.29
N GLU A 519 28.28 3.34 0.77
CA GLU A 519 28.13 2.65 2.05
C GLU A 519 27.22 1.43 1.91
N VAL A 520 27.43 0.43 2.76
CA VAL A 520 26.76 -0.87 2.66
C VAL A 520 25.84 -1.10 3.85
N HIS A 521 24.61 -1.51 3.55
CA HIS A 521 23.65 -2.06 4.49
C HIS A 521 23.45 -3.55 4.14
N THR A 522 23.53 -4.44 5.14
CA THR A 522 23.52 -5.90 4.92
C THR A 522 22.41 -6.59 5.70
N LEU A 523 21.63 -7.44 5.04
CA LEU A 523 20.54 -8.24 5.61
C LEU A 523 20.92 -9.72 5.62
N ARG A 524 21.28 -10.26 6.79
CA ARG A 524 21.62 -11.69 6.97
C ARG A 524 20.36 -12.49 7.25
N ARG A 525 20.01 -13.42 6.36
CA ARG A 525 18.81 -14.26 6.45
C ARG A 525 19.13 -15.64 7.01
N ASP A 526 18.16 -16.29 7.64
CA ASP A 526 18.19 -17.74 7.84
C ASP A 526 17.65 -18.50 6.63
N GLY A 527 17.71 -19.84 6.68
CA GLY A 527 17.20 -20.71 5.61
C GLY A 527 15.71 -20.60 5.31
N SER A 528 14.92 -19.86 6.11
CA SER A 528 13.52 -19.57 5.82
C SER A 528 13.29 -18.20 5.18
N GLY A 529 14.37 -17.48 4.84
CA GLY A 529 14.33 -16.12 4.27
C GLY A 529 14.19 -15.01 5.31
N LYS A 530 14.14 -15.34 6.60
CA LYS A 530 13.93 -14.36 7.69
C LYS A 530 15.23 -13.66 8.03
N VAL A 531 15.24 -12.32 7.98
CA VAL A 531 16.39 -11.49 8.39
C VAL A 531 16.67 -11.72 9.87
N ARG A 532 17.75 -12.40 10.23
CA ARG A 532 18.19 -12.64 11.62
C ARG A 532 19.11 -11.55 12.15
N GLU A 533 19.85 -10.90 11.27
CA GLU A 533 20.72 -9.76 11.61
C GLU A 533 20.75 -8.75 10.46
N GLU A 534 20.67 -7.48 10.80
CA GLU A 534 20.74 -6.33 9.91
C GLU A 534 21.93 -5.46 10.35
N VAL A 535 22.79 -5.08 9.41
CA VAL A 535 23.91 -4.15 9.63
C VAL A 535 23.63 -2.88 8.84
N THR A 536 23.46 -1.76 9.53
CA THR A 536 23.09 -0.48 8.93
C THR A 536 24.28 0.25 8.28
N PHE A 537 24.00 1.29 7.48
CA PHE A 537 25.04 2.15 6.88
C PHE A 537 25.98 2.81 7.93
N ASP A 538 25.46 3.10 9.14
CA ASP A 538 26.24 3.58 10.29
C ASP A 538 26.83 2.45 11.16
N GLY A 539 26.79 1.20 10.69
CA GLY A 539 27.48 0.05 11.29
C GLY A 539 26.78 -0.57 12.51
N ARG A 540 25.54 -0.16 12.83
CA ARG A 540 24.77 -0.73 13.94
C ARG A 540 24.24 -2.10 13.56
N ALA A 541 24.29 -3.05 14.50
CA ALA A 541 23.81 -4.42 14.30
C ALA A 541 22.48 -4.64 15.05
N ILE A 542 21.39 -4.78 14.28
CA ILE A 542 20.05 -5.10 14.78
C ILE A 542 19.83 -6.61 14.58
N ARG A 543 19.24 -7.31 15.56
CA ARG A 543 19.05 -8.77 15.54
C ARG A 543 17.60 -9.14 15.79
N TYR A 544 17.17 -10.22 15.15
CA TYR A 544 15.78 -10.67 15.12
C TYR A 544 15.69 -12.15 15.49
N GLY A 545 14.82 -12.46 16.45
CA GLY A 545 14.52 -13.82 16.89
C GLY A 545 13.10 -14.21 16.51
N TYR A 546 12.97 -15.31 15.77
CA TYR A 546 11.69 -15.88 15.35
C TYR A 546 11.40 -17.23 16.02
N ASP A 547 10.12 -17.54 16.18
CA ASP A 547 9.58 -18.71 16.87
C ASP A 547 9.20 -19.86 15.89
N ALA A 548 8.56 -20.93 16.40
CA ALA A 548 8.12 -22.05 15.58
C ALA A 548 7.10 -21.67 14.49
N ALA A 549 6.36 -20.57 14.67
CA ALA A 549 5.50 -19.95 13.67
C ALA A 549 6.19 -18.85 12.85
N GLY A 550 7.51 -18.69 12.93
CA GLY A 550 8.29 -17.69 12.18
C GLY A 550 7.83 -16.24 12.39
N ASP A 551 7.19 -15.96 13.52
CA ASP A 551 6.80 -14.62 13.97
C ASP A 551 7.95 -13.95 14.70
N LEU A 552 8.02 -12.62 14.67
CA LEU A 552 9.11 -11.88 15.31
C LEU A 552 8.88 -11.80 16.82
N VAL A 553 9.32 -12.80 17.59
CA VAL A 553 9.19 -12.81 19.06
C VAL A 553 10.27 -12.01 19.80
N MET A 554 11.31 -11.53 19.08
CA MET A 554 12.41 -10.76 19.68
C MET A 554 13.06 -9.80 18.66
N ARG A 555 13.19 -8.51 19.01
CA ARG A 555 14.15 -7.57 18.37
C ARG A 555 15.22 -7.19 19.40
N VAL A 556 16.48 -7.08 18.98
CA VAL A 556 17.62 -6.68 19.85
C VAL A 556 18.54 -5.72 19.11
N HIS A 557 18.90 -4.62 19.76
CA HIS A 557 19.78 -3.55 19.30
C HIS A 557 20.50 -3.01 20.55
N GLY A 558 21.84 -3.00 20.54
CA GLY A 558 22.63 -2.76 21.75
C GLY A 558 22.29 -3.70 22.93
N GLU A 559 22.48 -3.21 24.16
CA GLU A 559 22.04 -3.90 25.39
C GLU A 559 20.68 -3.39 25.91
N ARG A 560 20.21 -2.22 25.41
CA ARG A 560 19.06 -1.46 25.96
C ARG A 560 17.99 -1.07 24.93
N ASP A 561 17.99 -1.67 23.75
CA ASP A 561 16.84 -1.70 22.83
C ASP A 561 16.54 -3.18 22.53
N ARG A 562 15.85 -3.83 23.47
CA ARG A 562 15.30 -5.18 23.30
C ARG A 562 13.80 -5.13 23.50
N VAL A 563 13.08 -5.69 22.54
CA VAL A 563 11.61 -5.83 22.57
C VAL A 563 11.25 -7.29 22.31
N ARG A 564 10.39 -7.88 23.13
CA ARG A 564 9.71 -9.16 22.84
C ARG A 564 8.27 -8.89 22.40
N PHE A 565 7.73 -9.82 21.64
CA PHE A 565 6.35 -9.77 21.14
C PHE A 565 5.64 -11.09 21.47
N ALA A 566 4.39 -11.00 21.93
CA ALA A 566 3.48 -12.14 22.03
C ALA A 566 2.35 -12.02 21.02
N TYR A 567 1.88 -13.17 20.53
CA TYR A 567 0.92 -13.29 19.43
C TYR A 567 -0.29 -14.15 19.82
N ASP A 568 -1.45 -13.83 19.27
CA ASP A 568 -2.62 -14.70 19.33
C ASP A 568 -2.55 -15.85 18.29
N LEU A 569 -3.51 -16.79 18.34
CA LEU A 569 -3.54 -17.95 17.43
C LEU A 569 -3.69 -17.54 15.95
N SER A 570 -4.31 -16.40 15.66
CA SER A 570 -4.42 -15.81 14.32
C SER A 570 -3.10 -15.20 13.86
N GLY A 571 -2.33 -14.61 14.77
CA GLY A 571 -0.98 -14.06 14.53
C GLY A 571 -0.88 -12.55 14.69
N ARG A 572 -1.78 -11.97 15.48
CA ARG A 572 -1.83 -10.53 15.78
C ARG A 572 -1.07 -10.28 17.08
N VAL A 573 -0.33 -9.17 17.18
CA VAL A 573 0.46 -8.84 18.37
C VAL A 573 -0.47 -8.43 19.51
N ILE A 574 -0.38 -9.11 20.65
CA ILE A 574 -1.18 -8.86 21.85
C ILE A 574 -0.35 -8.32 23.03
N GLU A 575 0.98 -8.44 22.99
CA GLU A 575 1.87 -7.88 24.01
C GLU A 575 3.22 -7.45 23.40
N ARG A 576 3.76 -6.34 23.90
CA ARG A 576 5.14 -5.89 23.68
C ARG A 576 5.84 -5.79 25.04
N GLU A 577 6.99 -6.42 25.24
CA GLU A 577 7.78 -6.36 26.49
C GLU A 577 9.17 -5.76 26.22
N TYR A 578 9.54 -4.72 26.97
CA TYR A 578 10.80 -4.01 26.83
C TYR A 578 11.90 -4.57 27.76
N TRP A 579 13.16 -4.16 27.52
CA TRP A 579 14.34 -4.72 28.20
C TRP A 579 14.34 -4.53 29.73
N ASP A 580 13.66 -3.50 30.23
CA ASP A 580 13.51 -3.10 31.63
C ASP A 580 12.32 -3.78 32.34
N GLY A 581 11.51 -4.56 31.61
CA GLY A 581 10.30 -5.21 32.11
C GLY A 581 9.03 -4.36 32.01
N MET A 582 9.08 -3.18 31.37
CA MET A 582 7.85 -2.48 30.97
C MET A 582 7.14 -3.26 29.88
N ALA A 583 5.81 -3.30 29.91
CA ALA A 583 5.01 -4.01 28.92
C ALA A 583 3.78 -3.21 28.49
N GLU A 584 3.40 -3.40 27.24
CA GLU A 584 2.20 -2.85 26.60
C GLU A 584 1.31 -4.02 26.18
N ARG A 585 0.05 -4.04 26.62
CA ARG A 585 -0.92 -5.11 26.30
C ARG A 585 -2.00 -4.56 25.40
N LEU A 586 -2.27 -5.24 24.28
CA LEU A 586 -3.23 -4.84 23.26
C LEU A 586 -4.47 -5.74 23.35
N GLU A 587 -5.65 -5.13 23.29
CA GLU A 587 -6.95 -5.81 23.26
C GLU A 587 -7.60 -5.62 21.89
N LEU A 588 -7.94 -6.73 21.24
CA LEU A 588 -8.52 -6.79 19.89
C LEU A 588 -9.95 -7.34 19.97
N ASP A 589 -10.85 -6.82 19.13
CA ASP A 589 -12.22 -7.36 19.01
C ASP A 589 -12.28 -8.63 18.13
N GLU A 590 -13.48 -9.17 17.95
CA GLU A 590 -13.74 -10.41 17.22
C GLU A 590 -13.49 -10.28 15.70
N LEU A 591 -13.37 -9.06 15.15
CA LEU A 591 -12.87 -8.80 13.78
C LEU A 591 -11.34 -8.59 13.78
N GLY A 592 -10.74 -8.34 14.94
CA GLY A 592 -9.32 -8.03 15.12
C GLY A 592 -8.99 -6.55 15.15
N ALA A 593 -10.00 -5.67 15.21
CA ALA A 593 -9.77 -4.25 15.35
C ALA A 593 -9.29 -3.93 16.78
N LEU A 594 -8.33 -3.02 16.91
CA LEU A 594 -7.82 -2.60 18.21
C LEU A 594 -8.90 -1.82 18.99
N VAL A 595 -9.21 -2.29 20.19
CA VAL A 595 -10.23 -1.70 21.10
C VAL A 595 -9.65 -1.27 22.45
N GLY A 596 -8.46 -1.73 22.82
CA GLY A 596 -7.76 -1.25 24.01
C GLY A 596 -6.24 -1.39 23.94
N VAL A 597 -5.53 -0.51 24.65
CA VAL A 597 -4.10 -0.70 24.98
C VAL A 597 -3.86 -0.27 26.42
N THR A 598 -3.13 -1.08 27.19
CA THR A 598 -2.73 -0.76 28.57
C THR A 598 -1.21 -0.78 28.73
N TRP A 599 -0.67 0.13 29.54
CA TRP A 599 0.76 0.21 29.86
C TRP A 599 0.97 0.80 31.26
N SER A 600 2.22 0.86 31.72
CA SER A 600 2.57 1.33 33.07
C SER A 600 2.17 2.79 33.39
N GLY A 601 1.86 3.60 32.37
CA GLY A 601 1.42 4.99 32.52
C GLY A 601 -0.08 5.24 32.33
N GLY A 602 -0.86 4.26 31.88
CA GLY A 602 -2.24 4.52 31.46
C GLY A 602 -2.98 3.40 30.71
N GLU A 603 -4.15 3.75 30.19
CA GLU A 603 -4.89 2.97 29.20
C GLU A 603 -5.51 3.85 28.11
N ILE A 604 -5.58 3.34 26.89
CA ILE A 604 -6.43 3.86 25.81
C ILE A 604 -7.56 2.85 25.57
N ARG A 605 -8.78 3.34 25.39
CA ARG A 605 -9.96 2.54 24.97
C ARG A 605 -10.58 3.17 23.73
N LEU A 606 -10.94 2.32 22.76
CA LEU A 606 -11.52 2.72 21.46
C LEU A 606 -12.86 2.00 21.28
N ASP A 607 -13.97 2.68 21.58
CA ASP A 607 -15.30 2.14 21.32
C ASP A 607 -15.62 2.32 19.83
N ARG A 608 -16.10 1.25 19.19
CA ARG A 608 -16.38 1.21 17.75
C ARG A 608 -17.86 0.97 17.46
N ASP A 609 -18.35 1.53 16.37
CA ASP A 609 -19.69 1.22 15.86
C ASP A 609 -19.73 -0.10 15.07
N ALA A 610 -20.91 -0.42 14.52
CA ALA A 610 -21.12 -1.64 13.74
C ALA A 610 -20.29 -1.68 12.44
N ALA A 611 -19.89 -0.53 11.88
CA ALA A 611 -18.95 -0.42 10.75
C ALA A 611 -17.47 -0.34 11.17
N GLY A 612 -17.16 -0.41 12.48
CA GLY A 612 -15.79 -0.36 13.01
C GLY A 612 -15.23 1.05 13.20
N ARG A 613 -16.01 2.11 12.93
CA ARG A 613 -15.61 3.52 13.11
C ARG A 613 -15.49 3.86 14.60
N VAL A 614 -14.47 4.61 15.00
CA VAL A 614 -14.22 4.96 16.41
C VAL A 614 -15.19 6.06 16.86
N VAL A 615 -16.22 5.68 17.62
CA VAL A 615 -17.21 6.62 18.16
C VAL A 615 -16.80 7.22 19.50
N ARG A 616 -15.87 6.59 20.22
CA ARG A 616 -15.24 7.16 21.41
C ARG A 616 -13.79 6.71 21.54
N GLU A 617 -12.88 7.66 21.67
CA GLU A 617 -11.56 7.44 22.24
C GLU A 617 -11.54 7.93 23.70
N ARG A 618 -11.09 7.08 24.62
CA ARG A 618 -10.88 7.40 26.03
C ARG A 618 -9.39 7.22 26.36
N GLN A 619 -8.74 8.32 26.75
CA GLN A 619 -7.33 8.40 27.11
C GLN A 619 -7.20 8.56 28.64
N VAL A 620 -6.58 7.60 29.32
CA VAL A 620 -6.30 7.69 30.77
C VAL A 620 -4.79 7.72 30.97
N VAL A 621 -4.25 8.80 31.55
CA VAL A 621 -2.80 8.98 31.78
C VAL A 621 -2.56 9.46 33.21
N ASP A 622 -1.79 8.70 33.99
CA ASP A 622 -1.63 8.85 35.45
C ASP A 622 -2.96 8.97 36.22
N GLY A 623 -4.02 8.29 35.75
CA GLY A 623 -5.35 8.34 36.35
C GLY A 623 -6.17 9.61 36.03
N VAL A 624 -5.65 10.53 35.22
CA VAL A 624 -6.46 11.61 34.62
C VAL A 624 -7.08 11.09 33.33
N GLU A 625 -8.40 11.18 33.22
CA GLU A 625 -9.16 10.76 32.03
C GLU A 625 -9.51 11.96 31.14
N HIS A 626 -9.25 11.80 29.84
CA HIS A 626 -9.81 12.61 28.76
C HIS A 626 -10.58 11.72 27.78
N ARG A 627 -11.59 12.28 27.12
CA ARG A 627 -12.38 11.60 26.09
C ARG A 627 -12.59 12.48 24.88
N VAL A 628 -12.61 11.85 23.72
CA VAL A 628 -13.07 12.41 22.44
C VAL A 628 -14.16 11.50 21.91
N GLU A 629 -15.33 12.05 21.61
CA GLU A 629 -16.50 11.31 21.15
C GLU A 629 -16.90 11.84 19.77
N SER A 630 -17.05 10.94 18.79
CA SER A 630 -17.36 11.26 17.40
C SER A 630 -18.71 10.64 16.99
N ALA A 631 -19.51 11.40 16.26
CA ALA A 631 -20.69 10.88 15.57
C ALA A 631 -20.57 11.09 14.06
N TYR A 632 -21.07 10.10 13.33
CA TYR A 632 -20.96 9.98 11.88
C TYR A 632 -22.34 9.97 11.23
N ASP A 633 -22.42 10.36 9.96
CA ASP A 633 -23.61 10.17 9.15
C ASP A 633 -23.65 8.77 8.49
N ARG A 634 -24.57 8.60 7.53
CA ARG A 634 -24.75 7.35 6.79
C ARG A 634 -23.71 7.10 5.70
N GLU A 635 -22.97 8.11 5.27
CA GLU A 635 -21.97 7.95 4.21
C GLU A 635 -20.65 7.44 4.77
N GLY A 636 -20.32 7.86 5.99
CA GLY A 636 -18.99 7.66 6.59
C GLY A 636 -18.52 8.89 7.36
N GLU A 637 -19.09 10.05 7.06
CA GLU A 637 -18.54 11.36 7.38
C GLU A 637 -18.76 11.77 8.84
N ARG A 638 -17.73 12.35 9.46
CA ARG A 638 -17.83 12.86 10.83
C ARG A 638 -18.66 14.14 10.84
N VAL A 639 -19.82 14.13 11.50
CA VAL A 639 -20.73 15.28 11.64
C VAL A 639 -20.67 15.95 13.01
N LEU A 640 -20.04 15.29 14.00
CA LEU A 640 -19.80 15.86 15.32
C LEU A 640 -18.53 15.27 15.95
N ARG A 641 -17.71 16.11 16.55
CA ARG A 641 -16.77 15.76 17.63
C ARG A 641 -17.16 16.50 18.91
N THR A 642 -17.12 15.83 20.05
CA THR A 642 -17.17 16.46 21.38
C THR A 642 -16.02 15.96 22.25
N THR A 643 -15.62 16.74 23.26
CA THR A 643 -14.53 16.33 24.18
C THR A 643 -14.91 16.47 25.64
N SER A 644 -14.18 15.77 26.50
CA SER A 644 -14.30 15.86 27.97
C SER A 644 -14.04 17.26 28.56
N LEU A 645 -13.51 18.20 27.78
CA LEU A 645 -13.32 19.61 28.17
C LEU A 645 -14.44 20.53 27.66
N GLY A 646 -15.50 19.99 27.07
CA GLY A 646 -16.66 20.74 26.60
C GLY A 646 -16.47 21.41 25.24
N HIS A 647 -15.37 21.14 24.53
CA HIS A 647 -15.24 21.56 23.13
C HIS A 647 -16.18 20.74 22.24
N THR A 648 -16.81 21.39 21.27
CA THR A 648 -17.62 20.76 20.23
C THR A 648 -17.25 21.27 18.85
N GLU A 649 -17.08 20.38 17.88
CA GLU A 649 -17.04 20.70 16.45
C GLU A 649 -18.18 19.96 15.76
N ALA A 650 -19.26 20.67 15.39
CA ALA A 650 -20.35 20.13 14.59
C ALA A 650 -20.17 20.53 13.12
N VAL A 651 -20.38 19.60 12.18
CA VAL A 651 -20.12 19.80 10.76
C VAL A 651 -21.35 19.42 9.93
N GLU A 652 -21.88 20.38 9.17
CA GLU A 652 -22.88 20.12 8.13
C GLU A 652 -22.14 19.76 6.83
N ARG A 653 -22.34 18.51 6.39
CA ARG A 653 -21.72 17.96 5.19
C ARG A 653 -22.49 18.35 3.92
N GLY A 654 -21.75 18.51 2.83
CA GLY A 654 -22.27 18.67 1.48
C GLY A 654 -22.17 17.38 0.67
N LEU A 655 -22.08 17.54 -0.64
CA LEU A 655 -21.73 16.46 -1.55
C LEU A 655 -20.29 16.01 -1.23
N PHE A 656 -19.99 14.71 -1.34
CA PHE A 656 -18.62 14.15 -1.21
C PHE A 656 -17.93 14.45 0.13
N GLY A 657 -18.70 14.50 1.22
CA GLY A 657 -18.20 14.86 2.54
C GLY A 657 -17.71 16.30 2.68
N ALA A 658 -17.70 17.10 1.60
CA ALA A 658 -17.16 18.45 1.62
C ALA A 658 -17.90 19.31 2.66
N ARG A 659 -17.14 19.96 3.53
CA ARG A 659 -17.71 20.83 4.57
C ARG A 659 -18.53 21.95 3.93
N ARG A 660 -19.76 22.15 4.41
CA ARG A 660 -20.57 23.33 4.11
C ARG A 660 -20.57 24.31 5.27
N ARG A 661 -20.59 23.80 6.49
CA ARG A 661 -20.68 24.63 7.70
C ARG A 661 -20.03 23.92 8.88
N THR A 662 -19.19 24.63 9.62
CA THR A 662 -18.57 24.15 10.86
C THR A 662 -19.04 25.04 12.00
N VAL A 663 -19.56 24.46 13.08
CA VAL A 663 -19.98 25.17 14.30
C VAL A 663 -19.10 24.74 15.46
N LEU A 664 -18.28 25.68 15.95
CA LEU A 664 -17.30 25.48 17.01
C LEU A 664 -17.84 26.01 18.35
N ASP A 665 -17.75 25.18 19.39
CA ASP A 665 -18.23 25.43 20.76
C ASP A 665 -19.70 25.93 20.84
N GLY A 666 -20.53 25.61 19.83
CA GLY A 666 -21.91 26.07 19.70
C GLY A 666 -22.07 27.58 19.42
N LEU A 667 -20.98 28.31 19.21
CA LEU A 667 -20.94 29.78 19.18
C LEU A 667 -20.30 30.37 17.93
N VAL A 668 -19.25 29.75 17.42
CA VAL A 668 -18.48 30.21 16.24
C VAL A 668 -18.95 29.45 15.02
N VAL A 669 -19.59 30.16 14.08
CA VAL A 669 -20.07 29.60 12.82
C VAL A 669 -19.09 29.95 11.70
N VAL A 670 -18.62 28.94 10.99
CA VAL A 670 -17.76 29.05 9.81
C VAL A 670 -18.50 28.46 8.63
N GLU A 671 -18.80 29.27 7.62
CA GLU A 671 -19.43 28.81 6.38
C GLU A 671 -18.36 28.49 5.35
N HIS A 672 -18.49 27.37 4.65
CA HIS A 672 -17.52 26.87 3.67
C HIS A 672 -18.15 26.79 2.28
N ALA A 673 -17.44 27.30 1.28
CA ALA A 673 -17.76 27.13 -0.12
C ALA A 673 -16.65 26.31 -0.79
N SER A 674 -17.04 25.21 -1.40
CA SER A 674 -16.16 24.43 -2.27
C SER A 674 -16.44 24.73 -3.73
N ASP A 675 -15.46 24.51 -4.61
CA ASP A 675 -15.83 24.17 -5.97
C ASP A 675 -16.58 22.82 -5.97
N ALA A 676 -17.17 22.42 -7.09
CA ALA A 676 -17.81 21.11 -7.15
C ALA A 676 -16.81 19.94 -6.98
N LEU A 677 -15.48 20.17 -6.96
CA LEU A 677 -14.42 19.18 -6.68
C LEU A 677 -14.25 18.98 -5.16
N GLY A 678 -15.13 19.56 -4.33
CA GLY A 678 -15.05 19.51 -2.87
C GLY A 678 -13.92 20.34 -2.27
N ARG A 679 -13.09 21.00 -3.11
CA ARG A 679 -11.95 21.80 -2.68
C ARG A 679 -12.44 23.16 -2.19
N GLU A 680 -12.06 23.53 -0.97
CA GLU A 680 -12.46 24.78 -0.32
C GLU A 680 -11.94 26.02 -1.10
N VAL A 681 -12.81 26.65 -1.88
CA VAL A 681 -12.52 27.93 -2.58
C VAL A 681 -12.79 29.15 -1.70
N ALA A 682 -13.64 29.03 -0.68
CA ALA A 682 -13.78 30.07 0.35
C ALA A 682 -14.22 29.53 1.71
N ARG A 683 -13.82 30.25 2.76
CA ARG A 683 -14.20 30.04 4.17
C ARG A 683 -14.59 31.39 4.75
N ALA A 684 -15.86 31.59 5.12
CA ALA A 684 -16.35 32.80 5.74
C ALA A 684 -16.33 32.67 7.28
N LEU A 685 -15.88 33.73 7.95
CA LEU A 685 -15.57 33.76 9.38
C LEU A 685 -16.64 34.56 10.16
N PRO A 686 -16.82 34.34 11.48
CA PRO A 686 -17.96 34.89 12.23
C PRO A 686 -18.10 36.41 12.22
N GLY A 687 -16.97 37.13 12.17
CA GLY A 687 -16.89 38.59 12.10
C GLY A 687 -16.93 39.14 10.66
N GLY A 688 -17.31 38.31 9.69
CA GLY A 688 -17.42 38.66 8.27
C GLY A 688 -16.10 38.67 7.50
N GLY A 689 -14.99 38.25 8.12
CA GLY A 689 -13.75 37.96 7.39
C GLY A 689 -13.92 36.79 6.42
N ARG A 690 -13.03 36.68 5.43
CA ARG A 690 -12.97 35.51 4.54
C ARG A 690 -11.55 35.04 4.29
N ILE A 691 -11.38 33.74 4.09
CA ILE A 691 -10.20 33.13 3.49
C ILE A 691 -10.66 32.54 2.14
N GLU A 692 -9.90 32.79 1.07
CA GLU A 692 -10.26 32.46 -0.32
C GLU A 692 -9.10 31.70 -0.98
N SER A 693 -9.42 30.69 -1.80
CA SER A 693 -8.45 29.79 -2.47
C SER A 693 -8.71 29.73 -3.98
N ALA A 694 -7.65 29.70 -4.78
CA ALA A 694 -7.72 29.44 -6.22
C ALA A 694 -6.76 28.31 -6.62
N TYR A 695 -7.15 27.52 -7.62
CA TYR A 695 -6.45 26.32 -8.07
C TYR A 695 -6.11 26.42 -9.56
N ASP A 696 -4.91 25.96 -9.94
CA ASP A 696 -4.50 25.89 -11.34
C ASP A 696 -5.11 24.68 -12.09
N ARG A 697 -4.74 24.50 -13.37
CA ARG A 697 -5.16 23.36 -14.21
C ARG A 697 -4.64 21.99 -13.74
N MET A 698 -3.63 21.96 -12.88
CA MET A 698 -3.18 20.75 -12.19
C MET A 698 -3.86 20.59 -10.83
N GLY A 699 -4.79 21.47 -10.47
CA GLY A 699 -5.47 21.47 -9.19
C GLY A 699 -4.57 21.84 -8.01
N ARG A 700 -3.40 22.44 -8.28
CA ARG A 700 -2.46 22.95 -7.28
C ARG A 700 -2.93 24.31 -6.82
N ILE A 701 -2.68 24.68 -5.56
CA ILE A 701 -3.05 26.01 -5.06
C ILE A 701 -2.23 27.06 -5.81
N GLU A 702 -2.89 27.88 -6.63
CA GLU A 702 -2.29 29.01 -7.35
C GLU A 702 -2.31 30.28 -6.49
N ARG A 703 -3.35 30.45 -5.65
CA ARG A 703 -3.51 31.63 -4.78
C ARG A 703 -4.24 31.31 -3.49
N ARG A 704 -3.83 31.95 -2.40
CA ARG A 704 -4.55 32.00 -1.12
C ARG A 704 -4.64 33.45 -0.64
N ARG A 705 -5.85 33.92 -0.30
CA ARG A 705 -6.14 35.30 0.11
C ARG A 705 -6.90 35.30 1.44
N ALA A 706 -6.69 36.33 2.25
CA ALA A 706 -7.57 36.68 3.38
C ALA A 706 -8.07 38.12 3.22
N VAL A 707 -9.31 38.34 3.64
CA VAL A 707 -10.07 39.57 3.41
C VAL A 707 -10.74 40.00 4.70
N SER A 708 -10.63 41.28 5.05
CA SER A 708 -11.39 41.89 6.15
C SER A 708 -12.54 42.78 5.67
N LEU A 709 -13.56 42.87 6.52
CA LEU A 709 -14.76 43.69 6.27
C LEU A 709 -14.42 45.17 6.03
N PRO A 710 -15.30 45.89 5.32
CA PRO A 710 -15.38 47.34 5.34
C PRO A 710 -15.24 47.93 6.76
N ARG A 711 -14.11 48.58 7.05
CA ARG A 711 -13.97 49.36 8.27
C ARG A 711 -14.80 50.64 8.15
N GLU A 712 -15.73 50.84 9.09
CA GLU A 712 -16.32 52.16 9.34
C GLU A 712 -15.22 53.17 9.65
N VAL A 713 -15.27 54.35 9.03
CA VAL A 713 -14.34 55.43 9.36
C VAL A 713 -14.90 56.22 10.53
N ARG A 714 -14.18 56.24 11.65
CA ARG A 714 -14.40 57.25 12.69
C ARG A 714 -13.96 58.60 12.15
N VAL A 715 -14.95 59.44 11.83
CA VAL A 715 -14.75 60.83 11.41
C VAL A 715 -14.40 61.64 12.64
N GLU A 716 -13.16 62.13 12.73
CA GLU A 716 -12.74 62.99 13.85
C GLU A 716 -13.34 64.41 13.73
N PRO A 717 -13.46 65.18 14.84
CA PRO A 717 -14.10 66.50 14.84
C PRO A 717 -13.43 67.53 13.90
N GLY A 718 -13.88 67.57 12.64
CA GLY A 718 -13.36 68.43 11.58
C GLY A 718 -13.25 67.74 10.22
N GLU A 719 -13.33 66.41 10.16
CA GLU A 719 -13.30 65.66 8.90
C GLU A 719 -14.66 65.68 8.15
N PRO A 720 -14.69 65.59 6.80
CA PRO A 720 -15.93 65.67 6.04
C PRO A 720 -16.82 64.42 6.18
N ALA A 721 -18.12 64.63 6.44
CA ALA A 721 -19.11 63.57 6.63
C ALA A 721 -19.47 62.73 5.38
N TRP A 722 -18.69 62.81 4.28
CA TRP A 722 -18.86 61.98 3.08
C TRP A 722 -17.90 60.79 3.00
N VAL A 723 -16.98 60.62 3.97
CA VAL A 723 -16.09 59.46 4.04
C VAL A 723 -16.90 58.22 4.45
N GLY A 724 -17.49 57.54 3.46
CA GLY A 724 -18.21 56.30 3.63
C GLY A 724 -17.32 55.12 4.07
N PRO A 725 -17.91 53.93 4.30
CA PRO A 725 -17.15 52.73 4.66
C PRO A 725 -16.11 52.40 3.59
N ARG A 726 -14.90 52.01 4.03
CA ARG A 726 -13.85 51.58 3.10
C ARG A 726 -14.25 50.29 2.39
N PRO A 727 -13.81 50.02 1.14
CA PRO A 727 -14.01 48.71 0.53
C PRO A 727 -13.32 47.59 1.34
N GLU A 728 -13.74 46.35 1.07
CA GLU A 728 -13.07 45.15 1.59
C GLU A 728 -11.56 45.23 1.42
N SER A 729 -10.82 44.98 2.51
CA SER A 729 -9.37 45.13 2.52
C SER A 729 -8.70 43.76 2.41
N VAL A 730 -7.72 43.63 1.52
CA VAL A 730 -6.87 42.44 1.47
C VAL A 730 -5.90 42.50 2.66
N THR A 731 -5.93 41.48 3.51
CA THR A 731 -5.06 41.39 4.70
C THR A 731 -3.94 40.37 4.50
N VAL A 732 -4.21 39.35 3.69
CA VAL A 732 -3.24 38.38 3.17
C VAL A 732 -3.49 38.15 1.69
N ASP A 733 -2.46 38.16 0.87
CA ASP A 733 -2.51 37.75 -0.54
C ASP A 733 -1.22 37.02 -0.86
N MET A 734 -1.33 35.74 -1.24
CA MET A 734 -0.22 34.86 -1.56
C MET A 734 -0.50 34.14 -2.87
N ALA A 735 0.45 34.15 -3.80
CA ALA A 735 0.36 33.47 -5.08
C ALA A 735 1.57 32.53 -5.30
N TYR A 736 1.36 31.46 -6.08
CA TYR A 736 2.29 30.36 -6.26
C TYR A 736 2.43 30.00 -7.74
N ARG A 737 3.63 29.63 -8.19
CA ARG A 737 3.92 29.19 -9.55
C ARG A 737 4.83 27.97 -9.53
N TYR A 738 4.45 26.98 -10.32
CA TYR A 738 5.08 25.67 -10.40
C TYR A 738 5.74 25.47 -11.77
N ASP A 739 6.66 24.51 -11.84
CA ASP A 739 7.29 24.05 -13.08
C ASP A 739 6.56 22.83 -13.71
N PRO A 740 7.04 22.31 -14.86
CA PRO A 740 6.48 21.13 -15.53
C PRO A 740 6.47 19.83 -14.71
N VAL A 741 7.39 19.64 -13.74
CA VAL A 741 7.40 18.45 -12.84
C VAL A 741 6.70 18.74 -11.51
N GLY A 742 6.18 19.96 -11.34
CA GLY A 742 5.35 20.41 -10.24
C GLY A 742 6.08 21.03 -9.06
N GLU A 743 7.39 21.29 -9.16
CA GLU A 743 8.12 21.97 -8.09
C GLU A 743 7.79 23.48 -8.02
N LEU A 744 7.76 24.05 -6.82
CA LEU A 744 7.37 25.44 -6.57
C LEU A 744 8.51 26.40 -6.94
N VAL A 745 8.58 26.86 -8.18
CA VAL A 745 9.67 27.74 -8.65
C VAL A 745 9.53 29.21 -8.24
N ALA A 746 8.33 29.69 -7.92
CA ALA A 746 8.15 31.02 -7.33
C ALA A 746 6.90 31.13 -6.45
N SER A 747 6.97 31.99 -5.45
CA SER A 747 5.83 32.51 -4.71
C SER A 747 5.86 34.04 -4.68
N TRP A 748 4.75 34.67 -4.35
CA TRP A 748 4.61 36.12 -4.17
C TRP A 748 3.67 36.40 -3.01
N ASP A 749 4.00 37.42 -2.21
CA ASP A 749 3.19 37.91 -1.10
C ASP A 749 3.12 39.45 -1.20
N HIS A 750 1.91 40.01 -1.10
CA HIS A 750 1.69 41.45 -1.25
C HIS A 750 2.45 42.37 -0.27
N TRP A 751 2.92 41.85 0.89
CA TRP A 751 3.79 42.57 1.82
C TRP A 751 5.26 42.22 1.60
N ARG A 752 5.58 40.93 1.42
CA ARG A 752 6.96 40.41 1.40
C ARG A 752 7.64 40.42 0.03
N GLY A 753 6.90 40.73 -1.04
CA GLY A 753 7.38 40.69 -2.42
C GLY A 753 7.47 39.26 -2.96
N SER A 754 8.33 39.07 -3.94
CA SER A 754 8.55 37.80 -4.63
C SER A 754 9.52 36.90 -3.85
N THR A 755 9.33 35.58 -3.93
CA THR A 755 10.36 34.59 -3.57
C THR A 755 10.56 33.66 -4.75
N SER A 756 11.81 33.46 -5.15
CA SER A 756 12.19 32.50 -6.18
C SER A 756 12.88 31.29 -5.56
N TYR A 757 12.65 30.12 -6.13
CA TYR A 757 13.24 28.86 -5.67
C TYR A 757 13.98 28.18 -6.82
N ARG A 758 14.99 27.38 -6.50
CA ARG A 758 15.72 26.57 -7.48
C ARG A 758 16.00 25.19 -6.89
N TYR A 759 15.95 24.18 -7.74
CA TYR A 759 16.10 22.77 -7.38
C TYR A 759 17.22 22.14 -8.20
N ASP A 760 17.69 20.97 -7.76
CA ASP A 760 18.45 20.05 -8.60
C ASP A 760 17.49 19.12 -9.39
N PRO A 761 18.00 18.32 -10.35
CA PRO A 761 17.22 17.33 -11.09
C PRO A 761 16.46 16.27 -10.27
N VAL A 762 16.63 16.17 -8.94
CA VAL A 762 15.86 15.22 -8.10
C VAL A 762 15.00 15.93 -7.05
N GLY A 763 14.77 17.24 -7.22
CA GLY A 763 13.86 18.04 -6.39
C GLY A 763 14.45 18.53 -5.07
N GLN A 764 15.77 18.40 -4.85
CA GLN A 764 16.43 18.96 -3.67
C GLN A 764 16.56 20.49 -3.80
N LEU A 765 16.13 21.24 -2.78
CA LEU A 765 16.09 22.71 -2.82
C LEU A 765 17.51 23.32 -2.82
N LEU A 766 18.01 23.77 -3.97
CA LEU A 766 19.31 24.44 -4.08
C LEU A 766 19.31 25.92 -3.65
N ALA A 767 18.17 26.61 -3.69
CA ALA A 767 18.06 27.97 -3.17
C ALA A 767 16.62 28.40 -2.88
N ARG A 768 16.46 29.23 -1.84
CA ARG A 768 15.27 30.06 -1.57
C ARG A 768 15.73 31.52 -1.53
N ALA A 769 15.33 32.30 -2.53
CA ALA A 769 15.74 33.69 -2.70
C ALA A 769 14.52 34.63 -2.64
N PRO A 770 14.16 35.11 -1.42
CA PRO A 770 13.16 36.17 -1.23
C PRO A 770 13.71 37.54 -1.65
N GLU A 771 12.83 38.40 -2.15
CA GLU A 771 13.15 39.76 -2.63
C GLU A 771 13.54 40.72 -1.51
N GLN A 772 12.91 40.59 -0.33
CA GLN A 772 13.10 41.49 0.82
C GLN A 772 14.00 40.92 1.94
N ALA A 773 14.64 39.77 1.73
CA ALA A 773 15.48 39.13 2.76
C ALA A 773 16.71 38.43 2.13
N ARG A 774 17.62 37.92 2.99
CA ARG A 774 18.83 37.24 2.52
C ARG A 774 18.45 35.91 1.83
N ALA A 775 19.02 35.67 0.65
CA ALA A 775 18.86 34.39 -0.03
C ALA A 775 19.53 33.25 0.75
N GLU A 776 18.79 32.17 0.93
CA GLU A 776 19.28 30.88 1.41
C GLU A 776 19.75 30.06 0.19
N VAL A 777 20.92 29.45 0.30
CA VAL A 777 21.53 28.63 -0.76
C VAL A 777 22.00 27.34 -0.14
N PHE A 778 21.79 26.23 -0.85
CA PHE A 778 22.12 24.89 -0.39
C PHE A 778 22.90 24.11 -1.45
N ARG A 779 23.56 23.05 -1.01
CA ARG A 779 24.21 22.01 -1.81
C ARG A 779 24.01 20.66 -1.11
N TYR A 780 24.12 19.58 -1.86
CA TYR A 780 23.95 18.22 -1.35
C TYR A 780 25.16 17.35 -1.71
N ASP A 781 25.46 16.35 -0.89
CA ASP A 781 26.28 15.21 -1.30
C ASP A 781 25.40 14.13 -1.97
N PRO A 782 25.96 13.04 -2.52
CA PRO A 782 25.17 11.98 -3.14
C PRO A 782 24.12 11.34 -2.22
N ALA A 783 24.40 11.23 -0.92
CA ALA A 783 23.44 10.75 0.08
C ALA A 783 22.35 11.78 0.43
N GLY A 784 22.36 12.96 -0.19
CA GLY A 784 21.38 14.02 0.03
C GLY A 784 21.62 14.84 1.31
N ASN A 785 22.80 14.76 1.93
CA ASN A 785 23.12 15.59 3.10
C ASN A 785 23.25 17.06 2.71
N GLY A 786 22.41 17.92 3.28
CA GLY A 786 22.41 19.35 2.99
C GLY A 786 23.58 20.13 3.61
N TYR A 787 24.16 21.03 2.82
CA TYR A 787 25.18 22.01 3.19
C TYR A 787 24.72 23.42 2.83
N GLU A 788 24.97 24.40 3.69
CA GLU A 788 24.74 25.82 3.37
C GLU A 788 25.74 26.36 2.33
N GLY A 789 25.29 27.30 1.50
CA GLY A 789 26.10 28.01 0.50
C GLY A 789 26.35 29.48 0.86
N GLY A 790 27.53 29.99 0.51
CA GLY A 790 27.95 31.38 0.73
C GLY A 790 29.38 31.48 1.26
N SER A 791 29.89 32.71 1.41
CA SER A 791 31.18 33.00 2.05
C SER A 791 31.20 32.58 3.52
N ASP A 792 30.11 32.84 4.23
CA ASP A 792 29.98 32.72 5.68
C ASP A 792 29.20 31.46 6.08
N ALA A 793 29.12 30.47 5.18
CA ALA A 793 28.38 29.24 5.41
C ALA A 793 29.05 28.38 6.51
N PRO A 794 28.30 27.87 7.49
CA PRO A 794 28.86 27.00 8.52
C PRO A 794 29.35 25.68 7.89
N THR A 795 30.63 25.36 8.04
CA THR A 795 31.16 24.09 7.52
C THR A 795 30.53 22.90 8.24
N ARG A 796 29.87 22.01 7.48
CA ARG A 796 29.33 20.75 7.98
C ARG A 796 30.31 19.59 7.80
N ALA A 797 30.18 18.58 8.63
CA ALA A 797 30.87 17.29 8.50
C ALA A 797 29.94 16.17 8.94
N TYR A 798 29.88 15.11 8.14
CA TYR A 798 29.08 13.90 8.36
C TYR A 798 29.98 12.69 8.56
N GLY A 799 29.51 11.72 9.35
CA GLY A 799 30.11 10.40 9.51
C GLY A 799 29.26 9.32 8.82
N PRO A 800 29.60 8.02 9.04
CA PRO A 800 28.90 6.90 8.43
C PRO A 800 27.38 6.92 8.62
N GLY A 801 26.66 6.39 7.64
CA GLY A 801 25.19 6.40 7.59
C GLY A 801 24.60 7.80 7.67
N SER A 802 25.34 8.81 7.22
CA SER A 802 24.95 10.22 7.25
C SER A 802 24.71 10.81 8.66
N GLN A 803 25.39 10.32 9.71
CA GLN A 803 25.34 10.98 11.02
C GLN A 803 26.00 12.38 10.98
N LEU A 804 25.30 13.47 11.36
CA LEU A 804 25.90 14.81 11.42
C LEU A 804 26.88 14.90 12.61
N VAL A 805 28.16 15.16 12.37
CA VAL A 805 29.20 15.23 13.42
C VAL A 805 29.48 16.68 13.84
N ARG A 806 29.45 17.62 12.88
CA ARG A 806 29.72 19.05 13.14
C ARG A 806 28.94 19.95 12.18
N LYS A 807 28.43 21.08 12.69
CA LYS A 807 27.90 22.21 11.92
C LYS A 807 28.51 23.51 12.44
N GLY A 808 29.43 24.11 11.68
CA GLY A 808 30.11 25.34 12.10
C GLY A 808 30.89 25.15 13.40
N ARG A 809 30.44 25.81 14.48
CA ARG A 809 30.98 25.67 15.84
C ARG A 809 30.31 24.57 16.69
N THR A 810 29.15 24.07 16.25
CA THR A 810 28.38 23.05 16.98
C THR A 810 28.91 21.67 16.65
N GLN A 811 29.26 20.91 17.69
CA GLN A 811 29.67 19.51 17.64
C GLN A 811 28.49 18.63 18.08
N TYR A 812 28.43 17.39 17.58
CA TYR A 812 27.36 16.43 17.85
C TYR A 812 27.96 15.06 18.23
N ARG A 813 27.30 14.34 19.14
CA ARG A 813 27.60 12.94 19.49
C ARG A 813 26.31 12.14 19.54
N TRP A 814 26.33 10.99 18.89
CA TRP A 814 25.24 10.02 18.83
C TRP A 814 25.46 8.89 19.85
N ASP A 815 24.40 8.18 20.25
CA ASP A 815 24.49 6.96 21.06
C ASP A 815 24.78 5.71 20.21
N ALA A 816 24.83 4.53 20.83
CA ALA A 816 25.08 3.27 20.13
C ALA A 816 23.91 2.87 19.20
N GLU A 817 22.73 3.43 19.43
CA GLU A 817 21.50 3.21 18.68
C GLU A 817 21.33 4.23 17.51
N GLY A 818 22.26 5.18 17.35
CA GLY A 818 22.28 6.17 16.28
C GLY A 818 21.49 7.45 16.59
N ARG A 819 21.00 7.62 17.81
CA ARG A 819 20.18 8.78 18.22
C ARG A 819 21.06 9.87 18.82
N LEU A 820 20.68 11.14 18.67
CA LEU A 820 21.50 12.25 19.19
C LEU A 820 21.56 12.18 20.72
N ALA A 821 22.76 12.14 21.30
CA ALA A 821 22.98 12.03 22.75
C ALA A 821 23.50 13.33 23.37
N GLU A 822 24.33 14.09 22.65
CA GLU A 822 24.81 15.41 23.08
C GLU A 822 25.13 16.30 21.87
N ARG A 823 24.68 17.56 21.86
CA ARG A 823 25.21 18.61 20.96
C ARG A 823 25.80 19.73 21.79
N TRP A 824 26.95 20.30 21.40
CA TRP A 824 27.58 21.38 22.18
C TRP A 824 28.29 22.41 21.32
N VAL A 825 28.38 23.62 21.85
CA VAL A 825 29.26 24.69 21.35
C VAL A 825 30.35 24.92 22.39
N GLU A 826 31.61 24.92 21.94
CA GLU A 826 32.76 25.25 22.77
C GLU A 826 33.13 26.72 22.60
N ASP A 827 33.32 27.43 23.70
CA ASP A 827 33.72 28.84 23.73
C ASP A 827 35.22 28.99 23.36
N PRO A 828 35.59 29.86 22.41
CA PRO A 828 36.97 29.92 21.90
C PRO A 828 37.96 30.63 22.82
N ALA A 829 37.50 31.37 23.83
CA ALA A 829 38.35 32.15 24.74
C ALA A 829 38.56 31.44 26.09
N THR A 830 37.61 30.60 26.49
CA THR A 830 37.58 29.94 27.81
C THR A 830 37.60 28.42 27.75
N GLY A 831 37.31 27.80 26.59
CA GLY A 831 37.11 26.36 26.45
C GLY A 831 35.82 25.83 27.10
N ALA A 832 34.97 26.71 27.63
CA ALA A 832 33.72 26.32 28.28
C ALA A 832 32.74 25.71 27.26
N ARG A 833 32.12 24.58 27.63
CA ARG A 833 31.13 23.89 26.78
C ARG A 833 29.72 24.26 27.19
N ARG A 834 28.95 24.83 26.26
CA ARG A 834 27.48 24.91 26.35
C ARG A 834 26.90 23.71 25.63
N ALA A 835 26.41 22.73 26.38
CA ALA A 835 25.96 21.43 25.87
C ALA A 835 24.47 21.18 26.16
N TRP A 836 23.76 20.68 25.15
CA TRP A 836 22.44 20.07 25.27
C TRP A 836 22.63 18.55 25.34
N LYS A 837 22.00 17.91 26.32
CA LYS A 837 22.04 16.45 26.51
C LYS A 837 20.66 15.87 26.26
N TYR A 838 20.62 14.69 25.66
CA TYR A 838 19.42 14.01 25.21
C TYR A 838 19.38 12.60 25.81
N GLU A 839 18.25 12.22 26.38
CA GLU A 839 17.99 10.92 26.98
C GLU A 839 16.81 10.28 26.23
N TRP A 840 16.85 8.97 25.99
CA TRP A 840 15.90 8.24 25.14
C TRP A 840 15.32 7.04 25.87
N ASN A 841 14.00 6.85 25.78
CA ASN A 841 13.30 5.80 26.49
C ASN A 841 13.44 4.42 25.82
N VAL A 842 12.92 3.39 26.49
CA VAL A 842 13.01 1.99 26.06
C VAL A 842 12.24 1.67 24.76
N ALA A 843 11.32 2.55 24.35
CA ALA A 843 10.60 2.46 23.07
C ALA A 843 11.30 3.21 21.93
N GLY A 844 12.44 3.87 22.19
CA GLY A 844 13.23 4.61 21.21
C GLY A 844 12.85 6.09 21.02
N LEU A 845 11.91 6.61 21.82
CA LEU A 845 11.46 8.01 21.75
C LEU A 845 12.23 8.90 22.74
N LEU A 846 12.35 10.18 22.42
CA LEU A 846 13.11 11.15 23.24
C LEU A 846 12.44 11.33 24.61
N GLU A 847 13.12 10.94 25.69
CA GLU A 847 12.62 10.97 27.06
C GLU A 847 12.89 12.32 27.74
N SER A 848 14.11 12.86 27.58
CA SER A 848 14.46 14.14 28.16
C SER A 848 15.48 14.93 27.35
N VAL A 849 15.44 16.25 27.53
CA VAL A 849 16.47 17.19 27.06
C VAL A 849 16.91 18.05 28.23
N THR A 850 18.21 18.15 28.47
CA THR A 850 18.80 19.10 29.43
C THR A 850 19.58 20.17 28.69
N THR A 851 19.26 21.44 28.91
CA THR A 851 19.87 22.60 28.23
C THR A 851 21.20 23.04 28.89
N PRO A 852 22.05 23.82 28.20
CA PRO A 852 23.26 24.38 28.78
C PRO A 852 23.02 25.24 30.04
N GLU A 853 21.83 25.83 30.15
CA GLU A 853 21.38 26.69 31.24
C GLU A 853 20.87 25.90 32.46
N GLY A 854 20.81 24.57 32.37
CA GLY A 854 20.33 23.69 33.45
C GLY A 854 18.81 23.60 33.57
N GLU A 855 18.07 23.93 32.50
CA GLU A 855 16.65 23.57 32.38
C GLU A 855 16.54 22.15 31.81
N ARG A 856 15.61 21.35 32.33
CA ARG A 856 15.33 19.98 31.90
C ARG A 856 13.87 19.92 31.43
N VAL A 857 13.69 19.34 30.25
CA VAL A 857 12.42 19.00 29.61
C VAL A 857 12.28 17.48 29.67
N GLU A 858 11.20 16.97 30.22
CA GLU A 858 10.86 15.54 30.23
C GLU A 858 9.58 15.31 29.42
N LEU A 859 9.53 14.18 28.70
CA LEU A 859 8.58 13.91 27.63
C LEU A 859 8.02 12.49 27.78
N ARG A 860 6.70 12.34 27.76
CA ARG A 860 6.03 11.05 27.98
C ARG A 860 5.00 10.76 26.88
N TYR A 861 4.85 9.49 26.53
CA TYR A 861 4.11 9.02 25.37
C TYR A 861 3.13 7.91 25.75
N ASP A 862 2.17 7.65 24.87
CA ASP A 862 1.37 6.42 24.84
C ASP A 862 1.97 5.37 23.87
N PRO A 863 1.44 4.12 23.85
CA PRO A 863 1.89 3.04 22.96
C PRO A 863 1.68 3.25 21.44
N PHE A 864 1.09 4.38 21.03
CA PHE A 864 0.97 4.84 19.64
C PHE A 864 2.05 5.88 19.26
N GLY A 865 2.98 6.15 20.20
CA GLY A 865 4.01 7.18 20.06
C GLY A 865 3.48 8.60 20.21
N ARG A 866 2.22 8.80 20.61
CA ARG A 866 1.63 10.14 20.81
C ARG A 866 2.13 10.70 22.13
N ARG A 867 2.68 11.92 22.11
CA ARG A 867 3.15 12.60 23.31
C ARG A 867 1.95 13.03 24.15
N VAL A 868 1.83 12.52 25.36
CA VAL A 868 0.72 12.80 26.30
C VAL A 868 1.08 13.85 27.35
N GLU A 869 2.37 14.03 27.65
CA GLU A 869 2.84 15.01 28.64
C GLU A 869 4.24 15.57 28.33
N LYS A 870 4.42 16.87 28.52
CA LYS A 870 5.72 17.57 28.59
C LYS A 870 5.85 18.22 29.96
N ARG A 871 7.00 18.08 30.62
CA ARG A 871 7.30 18.68 31.94
C ARG A 871 8.57 19.51 31.82
N VAL A 872 8.57 20.76 32.29
CA VAL A 872 9.76 21.63 32.19
C VAL A 872 10.08 22.27 33.54
N GLY A 873 11.35 22.25 33.95
CA GLY A 873 11.84 22.80 35.22
C GLY A 873 13.35 22.76 35.31
N LYS A 874 13.93 23.13 36.47
CA LYS A 874 15.40 23.00 36.63
C LYS A 874 15.81 21.54 36.74
N ALA A 875 16.92 21.18 36.11
CA ALA A 875 17.54 19.88 36.26
C ALA A 875 17.85 19.61 37.75
N PRO A 876 17.62 18.37 38.25
CA PRO A 876 17.88 18.05 39.65
C PRO A 876 19.38 18.07 39.95
N ALA A 877 19.76 18.56 41.14
CA ALA A 877 21.16 18.70 41.55
C ALA A 877 21.91 17.36 41.67
N SER A 878 21.18 16.25 41.80
CA SER A 878 21.68 14.88 41.67
C SER A 878 20.50 13.94 41.40
N PHE A 879 20.77 12.71 40.95
CA PHE A 879 19.75 11.67 40.73
C PHE A 879 18.92 11.30 41.99
N LEU A 880 19.37 11.70 43.18
CA LEU A 880 18.64 11.52 44.45
C LEU A 880 17.55 12.59 44.67
N HIS A 881 17.56 13.68 43.90
CA HIS A 881 16.55 14.72 43.97
C HIS A 881 15.49 14.50 42.90
N ALA A 882 14.24 14.28 43.31
CA ALA A 882 13.13 14.21 42.38
C ALA A 882 13.01 15.51 41.56
N PHE A 883 12.87 15.38 40.24
CA PHE A 883 12.62 16.50 39.34
C PHE A 883 11.32 17.22 39.74
N ARG A 884 11.36 18.55 39.75
CA ARG A 884 10.21 19.41 40.08
C ARG A 884 9.94 20.35 38.92
N PRO A 885 8.93 20.08 38.07
CA PRO A 885 8.59 20.99 36.99
C PRO A 885 8.11 22.34 37.51
N ARG A 886 8.51 23.40 36.78
CA ARG A 886 7.98 24.76 36.86
C ARG A 886 6.65 24.88 36.10
N TRP A 887 6.45 24.07 35.06
CA TRP A 887 5.17 23.86 34.39
C TRP A 887 5.07 22.46 33.76
N VAL A 888 3.82 22.01 33.55
CA VAL A 888 3.48 20.74 32.90
C VAL A 888 2.42 21.00 31.84
N THR A 889 2.67 20.54 30.62
CA THR A 889 1.71 20.58 29.50
C THR A 889 1.21 19.16 29.24
N ARG A 890 -0.11 18.97 29.25
CA ARG A 890 -0.75 17.72 28.80
C ARG A 890 -1.35 17.89 27.42
N PHE A 891 -1.36 16.79 26.66
CA PHE A 891 -1.84 16.74 25.29
C PHE A 891 -2.98 15.72 25.20
N VAL A 892 -4.10 16.12 24.59
CA VAL A 892 -5.23 15.24 24.29
C VAL A 892 -5.34 15.10 22.79
N TRP A 893 -5.50 13.87 22.31
CA TRP A 893 -5.48 13.51 20.89
C TRP A 893 -6.86 13.14 20.36
N ASP A 894 -7.07 13.33 19.06
CA ASP A 894 -8.22 12.92 18.27
C ASP A 894 -7.69 12.01 17.16
N GLY A 895 -7.51 10.71 17.47
CA GLY A 895 -6.71 9.82 16.63
C GLY A 895 -5.25 10.29 16.55
N ASP A 896 -4.84 10.75 15.37
CA ASP A 896 -3.45 11.16 15.10
C ASP A 896 -3.18 12.67 15.23
N VAL A 897 -4.21 13.51 15.36
CA VAL A 897 -4.08 14.97 15.52
C VAL A 897 -4.31 15.43 16.97
N LEU A 898 -3.70 16.56 17.34
CA LEU A 898 -3.85 17.16 18.66
C LEU A 898 -5.19 17.90 18.75
N VAL A 899 -6.00 17.65 19.78
CA VAL A 899 -7.25 18.43 20.03
C VAL A 899 -7.10 19.41 21.19
N HIS A 900 -6.35 19.09 22.25
CA HIS A 900 -6.09 20.01 23.36
C HIS A 900 -4.64 20.03 23.85
N GLU A 901 -4.16 21.23 24.17
CA GLU A 901 -2.92 21.49 24.91
C GLU A 901 -3.30 22.17 26.24
N ILE A 902 -2.97 21.52 27.37
CA ILE A 902 -3.39 21.92 28.72
C ILE A 902 -2.12 22.24 29.53
N THR A 903 -1.74 23.51 29.61
CA THR A 903 -0.53 23.96 30.32
C THR A 903 -0.85 24.43 31.73
N ARG A 904 -0.30 23.74 32.73
CA ARG A 904 -0.42 24.04 34.17
C ARG A 904 0.89 24.61 34.72
N ARG A 905 0.84 25.79 35.35
CA ARG A 905 2.00 26.46 35.94
C ARG A 905 1.68 27.16 37.26
N ALA A 906 2.71 27.47 38.04
CA ALA A 906 2.57 28.40 39.16
C ALA A 906 2.59 29.85 38.66
N GLY A 907 1.58 30.62 39.01
CA GLY A 907 1.45 32.05 38.74
C GLY A 907 2.32 32.92 39.67
N ALA A 908 2.14 34.23 39.57
CA ALA A 908 3.07 35.21 40.13
C ALA A 908 3.09 35.28 41.68
N ARG A 909 2.10 34.69 42.36
CA ARG A 909 2.01 34.57 43.82
C ARG A 909 1.94 33.10 44.29
N GLY A 910 2.20 32.14 43.39
CA GLY A 910 2.13 30.70 43.66
C GLY A 910 0.75 30.06 43.44
N GLU A 911 -0.23 30.82 42.93
CA GLU A 911 -1.52 30.32 42.48
C GLU A 911 -1.39 29.34 41.31
N PRO A 912 -2.23 28.29 41.19
CA PRO A 912 -2.26 27.46 40.00
C PRO A 912 -2.91 28.23 38.84
N VAL A 913 -2.20 28.32 37.72
CA VAL A 913 -2.71 28.82 36.44
C VAL A 913 -2.81 27.64 35.48
N GLU A 914 -3.95 27.51 34.81
CA GLU A 914 -4.22 26.53 33.76
C GLU A 914 -4.63 27.26 32.49
N GLU A 915 -3.88 27.04 31.41
CA GLU A 915 -4.09 27.59 30.08
C GLU A 915 -4.46 26.44 29.14
N VAL A 916 -5.59 26.55 28.44
CA VAL A 916 -6.10 25.48 27.55
C VAL A 916 -6.23 25.99 26.13
N LYS A 917 -5.37 25.49 25.24
CA LYS A 917 -5.57 25.66 23.79
C LYS A 917 -6.34 24.48 23.22
N THR A 918 -7.19 24.78 22.25
CA THR A 918 -8.00 23.80 21.52
C THR A 918 -7.75 23.95 20.03
N TYR A 919 -7.52 22.86 19.31
CA TYR A 919 -7.16 22.88 17.89
C TYR A 919 -8.22 22.16 17.05
N CYS A 920 -8.42 22.63 15.82
CA CYS A 920 -9.24 21.98 14.80
C CYS A 920 -8.43 21.87 13.51
N PHE A 921 -8.48 20.71 12.87
CA PHE A 921 -7.72 20.33 11.68
C PHE A 921 -8.67 20.03 10.50
N GLU A 922 -8.12 19.88 9.30
CA GLU A 922 -8.84 19.26 8.18
C GLU A 922 -9.16 17.79 8.53
N ASP A 923 -10.26 17.23 8.00
CA ASP A 923 -10.93 16.07 8.60
C ASP A 923 -10.02 14.85 8.91
N ASP A 924 -9.27 14.38 7.91
CA ASP A 924 -8.22 13.35 8.05
C ASP A 924 -6.81 13.96 7.84
N GLY A 925 -6.66 15.25 8.13
CA GLY A 925 -5.54 16.08 7.70
C GLY A 925 -4.67 16.65 8.81
N PHE A 926 -3.38 16.79 8.52
CA PHE A 926 -2.41 17.42 9.41
C PHE A 926 -2.31 18.95 9.25
N ALA A 927 -3.12 19.54 8.37
CA ALA A 927 -3.23 20.98 8.17
C ALA A 927 -4.19 21.58 9.22
N PRO A 928 -3.76 22.55 10.05
CA PRO A 928 -4.63 23.19 11.01
C PRO A 928 -5.60 24.17 10.32
N VAL A 929 -6.84 24.21 10.80
CA VAL A 929 -7.96 25.01 10.28
C VAL A 929 -8.24 26.20 11.19
N ALA A 930 -8.30 25.94 12.51
CA ALA A 930 -8.53 26.94 13.54
C ALA A 930 -7.90 26.50 14.87
N HIS A 931 -7.69 27.44 15.79
CA HIS A 931 -7.51 27.14 17.21
C HIS A 931 -8.26 28.14 18.09
N ARG A 932 -8.43 27.78 19.37
CA ARG A 932 -8.85 28.71 20.43
C ARG A 932 -7.77 28.81 21.51
N ASP A 933 -7.47 30.03 21.93
CA ASP A 933 -6.77 30.34 23.18
C ASP A 933 -7.56 31.40 23.99
N ASP A 934 -6.95 32.01 25.02
CA ASP A 934 -7.58 33.03 25.86
C ASP A 934 -8.05 34.27 25.08
N GLY A 935 -7.47 34.53 23.89
CA GLY A 935 -7.87 35.60 22.99
C GLY A 935 -9.09 35.29 22.12
N GLY A 936 -9.59 34.05 22.13
CA GLY A 936 -10.72 33.59 21.32
C GLY A 936 -10.30 32.62 20.20
N TRP A 937 -11.16 32.48 19.20
CA TRP A 937 -10.90 31.65 18.01
C TRP A 937 -10.09 32.42 16.96
N PHE A 938 -9.05 31.78 16.44
CA PHE A 938 -8.23 32.26 15.33
C PHE A 938 -8.17 31.22 14.22
N HIS A 939 -8.15 31.68 12.96
CA HIS A 939 -8.22 30.84 11.78
C HIS A 939 -6.88 30.85 11.03
N TYR A 940 -6.44 29.66 10.60
CA TYR A 940 -5.15 29.49 9.95
C TYR A 940 -5.22 29.83 8.46
N VAL A 941 -4.24 30.60 7.99
CA VAL A 941 -3.94 30.84 6.58
C VAL A 941 -2.63 30.13 6.26
N ASN A 942 -2.75 29.01 5.54
CA ASN A 942 -1.65 28.09 5.27
C ASN A 942 -1.02 28.32 3.88
N ASP A 943 0.22 27.87 3.72
CA ASP A 943 0.88 27.64 2.43
C ASP A 943 0.22 26.46 1.67
N PRO A 944 0.70 26.06 0.47
CA PRO A 944 0.05 25.01 -0.31
C PRO A 944 -0.14 23.73 0.49
N ILE A 945 0.90 23.25 1.18
CA ILE A 945 0.92 21.93 1.85
C ILE A 945 0.20 21.90 3.20
N GLY A 946 -0.36 23.03 3.65
CA GLY A 946 -1.00 23.13 4.96
C GLY A 946 -0.08 23.65 6.07
N THR A 947 1.13 24.15 5.77
CA THR A 947 1.97 24.78 6.78
C THR A 947 1.42 26.17 7.14
N PRO A 948 1.28 26.52 8.42
CA PRO A 948 0.91 27.88 8.83
C PRO A 948 1.84 28.98 8.31
N GLU A 949 1.28 30.00 7.67
CA GLU A 949 1.96 31.27 7.35
C GLU A 949 1.47 32.39 8.27
N ARG A 950 0.15 32.51 8.43
CA ARG A 950 -0.50 33.54 9.23
C ARG A 950 -1.73 32.99 9.94
N LEU A 951 -2.15 33.66 11.01
CA LEU A 951 -3.44 33.45 11.64
C LEU A 951 -4.22 34.76 11.60
N VAL A 952 -5.52 34.68 11.32
CA VAL A 952 -6.46 35.81 11.30
C VAL A 952 -7.53 35.64 12.37
N ASP A 953 -8.12 36.75 12.82
CA ASP A 953 -9.31 36.74 13.66
C ASP A 953 -10.62 36.55 12.86
N ASP A 954 -11.75 36.60 13.56
CA ASP A 954 -13.11 36.47 13.01
C ASP A 954 -13.43 37.50 11.90
N ARG A 955 -12.73 38.63 11.88
CA ARG A 955 -12.87 39.70 10.88
C ARG A 955 -11.88 39.58 9.75
N GLY A 956 -11.02 38.55 9.73
CA GLY A 956 -9.99 38.37 8.71
C GLY A 956 -8.77 39.29 8.91
N GLU A 957 -8.65 39.96 10.04
CA GLU A 957 -7.51 40.82 10.36
C GLU A 957 -6.37 39.97 10.95
N VAL A 958 -5.12 40.21 10.54
CA VAL A 958 -3.98 39.39 10.96
C VAL A 958 -3.80 39.45 12.48
N ALA A 959 -3.76 38.29 13.11
CA ALA A 959 -3.54 38.09 14.55
C ALA A 959 -2.12 37.56 14.83
N CYS A 960 -1.56 36.76 13.93
CA CYS A 960 -0.17 36.30 14.00
C CYS A 960 0.42 36.17 12.58
N GLU A 961 1.70 36.49 12.43
CA GLU A 961 2.49 36.17 11.24
C GLU A 961 3.71 35.32 11.65
N LEU A 962 3.94 34.23 10.91
CA LEU A 962 5.08 33.35 11.06
C LEU A 962 6.11 33.64 9.95
N ARG A 963 7.39 33.72 10.31
CA ARG A 963 8.51 33.99 9.41
C ARG A 963 9.44 32.80 9.40
N ARG A 964 9.33 31.99 8.35
CA ARG A 964 9.99 30.68 8.20
C ARG A 964 11.21 30.76 7.27
N GLU A 965 12.35 30.24 7.72
CA GLU A 965 13.48 29.83 6.88
C GLU A 965 13.15 28.50 6.18
N ALA A 966 13.84 28.15 5.08
CA ALA A 966 13.47 27.00 4.26
C ALA A 966 13.33 25.70 5.07
N TRP A 967 14.26 25.41 5.98
CA TRP A 967 14.26 24.17 6.79
C TRP A 967 13.50 24.28 8.12
N GLY A 968 12.51 25.17 8.21
CA GLY A 968 11.47 25.14 9.23
C GLY A 968 11.71 26.03 10.45
N ARG A 969 12.92 26.58 10.64
CA ARG A 969 13.16 27.57 11.69
C ARG A 969 12.18 28.74 11.51
N THR A 970 11.39 29.01 12.53
CA THR A 970 10.25 29.93 12.44
C THR A 970 10.29 30.94 13.58
N GLU A 971 10.22 32.23 13.24
CA GLU A 971 10.05 33.32 14.21
C GLU A 971 8.64 33.92 14.08
N MET A 972 8.03 34.31 15.20
CA MET A 972 6.79 35.08 15.19
C MET A 972 7.07 36.58 14.99
N ALA A 973 6.26 37.24 14.17
CA ALA A 973 6.34 38.69 14.01
C ALA A 973 6.01 39.42 15.34
N PRO A 974 6.73 40.50 15.70
CA PRO A 974 6.45 41.28 16.91
C PRO A 974 5.03 41.84 16.93
N GLY A 975 4.37 41.80 18.10
CA GLY A 975 3.01 42.31 18.29
C GLY A 975 1.88 41.33 17.93
N ALA A 976 2.19 40.05 17.70
CA ALA A 976 1.18 39.00 17.53
C ALA A 976 0.24 38.91 18.74
N ARG A 977 -1.06 38.72 18.47
CA ARG A 977 -2.16 38.60 19.44
C ARG A 977 -2.35 37.17 19.96
N THR A 978 -1.83 36.17 19.24
CA THR A 978 -1.89 34.74 19.57
C THR A 978 -0.57 34.05 19.18
N THR A 979 -0.34 32.84 19.69
CA THR A 979 0.86 32.01 19.48
C THR A 979 0.47 30.61 18.99
N THR A 980 1.25 30.00 18.11
CA THR A 980 1.07 28.59 17.67
C THR A 980 2.38 27.80 17.78
N ALA A 981 2.32 26.59 18.31
CA ALA A 981 3.42 25.63 18.29
C ALA A 981 3.46 24.79 16.99
N ILE A 982 2.37 24.75 16.22
CA ILE A 982 2.30 23.97 14.97
C ILE A 982 3.27 24.53 13.92
N ARG A 983 4.06 23.66 13.27
CA ARG A 983 5.03 24.00 12.20
C ARG A 983 4.63 23.33 10.89
N PHE A 984 5.49 22.56 10.22
CA PHE A 984 5.07 21.75 9.06
C PHE A 984 3.94 20.78 9.46
N PRO A 985 3.12 20.27 8.52
CA PRO A 985 2.02 19.36 8.85
C PRO A 985 2.50 18.18 9.72
N GLY A 986 1.87 18.00 10.88
CA GLY A 986 2.23 17.00 11.90
C GLY A 986 3.27 17.45 12.94
N GLN A 987 3.88 18.63 12.78
CA GLN A 987 4.90 19.13 13.70
C GLN A 987 4.35 19.98 14.84
N TYR A 988 4.88 19.73 16.04
CA TYR A 988 4.76 20.61 17.21
C TYR A 988 6.15 21.08 17.66
N GLU A 989 6.41 22.39 17.70
CA GLU A 989 7.67 22.97 18.20
C GLU A 989 7.74 22.98 19.72
N ASP A 990 8.91 22.65 20.28
CA ASP A 990 9.25 22.84 21.68
C ASP A 990 10.33 23.94 21.81
N PRO A 991 9.94 25.21 22.05
CA PRO A 991 10.88 26.34 22.15
C PRO A 991 11.97 26.16 23.21
N GLU A 992 11.73 25.32 24.22
CA GLU A 992 12.67 25.00 25.29
C GLU A 992 13.85 24.14 24.80
N THR A 993 13.70 23.45 23.67
CA THR A 993 14.71 22.57 23.06
C THR A 993 15.20 23.08 21.69
N GLY A 994 14.35 23.84 20.99
CA GLY A 994 14.53 24.22 19.58
C GLY A 994 14.28 23.07 18.60
N LEU A 995 13.58 22.01 19.00
CA LEU A 995 13.19 20.89 18.16
C LEU A 995 11.70 20.96 17.78
N CYS A 996 11.34 20.28 16.70
CA CYS A 996 9.96 19.93 16.36
C CYS A 996 9.71 18.44 16.60
N TYR A 997 8.60 18.11 17.23
CA TYR A 997 8.10 16.75 17.43
C TYR A 997 7.28 16.30 16.21
N ASN A 998 7.67 15.19 15.60
CA ASN A 998 6.99 14.52 14.47
C ASN A 998 6.69 13.07 14.91
N ARG A 999 5.66 12.84 15.75
CA ARG A 999 5.21 11.52 16.25
C ARG A 999 6.30 10.52 16.67
N PHE A 1000 6.90 9.80 15.73
CA PHE A 1000 7.93 8.79 15.99
C PHE A 1000 9.37 9.33 15.96
N ARG A 1001 9.60 10.58 15.50
CA ARG A 1001 10.92 11.25 15.48
C ARG A 1001 10.87 12.69 16.01
N TYR A 1002 12.05 13.26 16.24
CA TYR A 1002 12.25 14.69 16.50
C TYR A 1002 13.14 15.32 15.43
N TYR A 1003 12.70 16.46 14.89
CA TYR A 1003 13.34 17.23 13.85
C TYR A 1003 14.08 18.44 14.44
N ASP A 1004 15.33 18.66 14.05
CA ASP A 1004 16.12 19.84 14.39
C ASP A 1004 16.08 20.83 13.20
N PRO A 1005 15.27 21.91 13.26
CA PRO A 1005 15.14 22.91 12.20
C PRO A 1005 16.38 23.79 12.00
N ASP A 1006 17.38 23.77 12.91
CA ASP A 1006 18.68 24.35 12.61
C ASP A 1006 19.54 23.38 11.79
N ALA A 1007 19.58 22.10 12.16
CA ALA A 1007 20.30 21.10 11.38
C ALA A 1007 19.63 20.79 10.02
N GLY A 1008 18.32 20.98 9.92
CA GLY A 1008 17.48 20.66 8.77
C GLY A 1008 17.18 19.16 8.62
N ARG A 1009 17.16 18.41 9.73
CA ARG A 1009 17.12 16.93 9.72
C ARG A 1009 16.58 16.34 11.02
N PHE A 1010 16.24 15.05 11.02
CA PHE A 1010 15.89 14.32 12.24
C PHE A 1010 17.11 14.02 13.14
N ILE A 1011 16.87 13.95 14.45
CA ILE A 1011 17.89 13.65 15.48
C ILE A 1011 17.92 12.16 15.91
N SER A 1012 17.28 11.29 15.12
CA SER A 1012 17.34 9.84 15.22
C SER A 1012 17.17 9.23 13.81
N PRO A 1013 17.69 8.01 13.57
CA PRO A 1013 17.43 7.30 12.33
C PRO A 1013 15.94 6.95 12.20
N ASP A 1014 15.52 6.64 10.98
CA ASP A 1014 14.17 6.20 10.66
C ASP A 1014 13.82 4.86 11.35
N PRO A 1015 12.73 4.77 12.13
CA PRO A 1015 12.23 3.51 12.69
C PRO A 1015 11.86 2.45 11.63
N LEU A 1016 11.56 2.85 10.39
CA LEU A 1016 11.33 1.93 9.27
C LEU A 1016 12.63 1.43 8.62
N GLY A 1017 13.78 2.03 8.95
CA GLY A 1017 15.06 1.72 8.33
C GLY A 1017 15.00 1.84 6.81
N LEU A 1018 15.42 0.78 6.11
CA LEU A 1018 15.35 0.70 4.64
C LEU A 1018 13.93 0.84 4.06
N ALA A 1019 12.87 0.56 4.83
CA ALA A 1019 11.50 0.66 4.33
C ALA A 1019 10.98 2.11 4.24
N GLY A 1020 11.62 3.06 4.92
CA GLY A 1020 11.49 4.49 4.64
C GLY A 1020 12.30 4.85 3.38
N GLU A 1021 13.62 4.99 3.54
CA GLU A 1021 14.55 5.26 2.43
C GLU A 1021 16.03 4.97 2.82
N THR A 1022 16.97 5.18 1.89
CA THR A 1022 18.42 5.12 2.18
C THR A 1022 18.90 6.26 3.09
N LYS A 1023 18.24 7.42 3.06
CA LYS A 1023 18.70 8.67 3.69
C LYS A 1023 18.19 8.86 5.12
N THR A 1024 18.33 7.82 5.95
CA THR A 1024 17.72 7.58 7.29
C THR A 1024 17.50 8.74 8.30
N TYR A 1025 18.06 9.93 8.13
CA TYR A 1025 17.84 11.12 8.98
C TYR A 1025 17.22 12.32 8.22
N ALA A 1026 16.98 12.24 6.91
CA ALA A 1026 16.42 13.31 6.11
C ALA A 1026 14.93 13.53 6.44
N TYR A 1027 14.44 14.76 6.20
CA TYR A 1027 13.02 15.08 6.37
C TYR A 1027 12.22 14.83 5.08
N ALA A 1028 12.68 15.43 3.98
CA ALA A 1028 12.16 15.29 2.63
C ALA A 1028 13.15 15.93 1.63
N PRO A 1029 12.99 15.76 0.30
CA PRO A 1029 13.82 16.44 -0.70
C PRO A 1029 13.78 17.97 -0.58
N ASN A 1030 12.59 18.52 -0.30
CA ASN A 1030 12.38 19.91 0.10
C ASN A 1030 11.14 20.05 0.98
N THR A 1031 11.03 21.16 1.72
CA THR A 1031 9.95 21.47 2.67
C THR A 1031 8.77 22.23 2.08
N LEU A 1032 8.79 22.52 0.78
CA LEU A 1032 7.85 23.44 0.12
C LEU A 1032 6.66 22.72 -0.51
N LEU A 1033 6.85 21.44 -0.86
CA LEU A 1033 5.83 20.56 -1.43
C LEU A 1033 5.79 19.16 -0.82
N TRP A 1034 6.66 18.88 0.16
CA TRP A 1034 6.75 17.58 0.83
C TRP A 1034 6.72 17.72 2.35
N LEU A 1035 6.24 16.66 3.01
CA LEU A 1035 5.94 16.63 4.45
C LEU A 1035 6.03 15.21 5.01
N ASP A 1036 6.57 15.07 6.23
CA ASP A 1036 6.60 13.81 7.01
C ASP A 1036 5.88 14.02 8.36
N PRO A 1037 4.55 13.83 8.45
CA PRO A 1037 3.79 14.14 9.66
C PRO A 1037 4.06 13.15 10.79
N TYR A 1038 4.38 11.91 10.43
CA TYR A 1038 4.61 10.82 11.36
C TYR A 1038 6.06 10.74 11.85
N GLY A 1039 7.00 11.34 11.12
CA GLY A 1039 8.42 11.09 11.34
C GLY A 1039 8.81 9.68 10.87
N LEU A 1040 8.28 9.21 9.73
CA LEU A 1040 8.52 7.87 9.17
C LEU A 1040 8.66 7.84 7.63
N VAL A 1041 7.82 8.60 6.90
CA VAL A 1041 7.81 8.60 5.42
C VAL A 1041 7.30 9.96 4.94
N PHE A 1042 8.06 10.63 4.08
CA PHE A 1042 7.58 11.86 3.45
C PHE A 1042 6.61 11.59 2.30
N ALA A 1043 5.55 12.40 2.21
CA ALA A 1043 4.65 12.48 1.07
C ALA A 1043 4.85 13.81 0.33
N ARG A 1044 4.59 13.85 -0.98
CA ARG A 1044 4.34 15.11 -1.70
C ARG A 1044 2.87 15.49 -1.46
N GLN A 1045 2.50 16.76 -1.45
CA GLN A 1045 1.10 17.13 -1.14
C GLN A 1045 0.06 16.43 -2.04
N TYR A 1046 0.33 16.30 -3.34
CA TYR A 1046 -0.61 15.66 -4.27
C TYR A 1046 -0.59 14.13 -4.18
N SER A 1047 0.37 13.57 -3.44
CA SER A 1047 0.43 12.17 -3.01
C SER A 1047 0.09 12.01 -1.52
N LEU A 1048 -0.41 13.05 -0.81
CA LEU A 1048 -0.90 12.86 0.56
C LEU A 1048 -2.08 11.90 0.54
N GLU A 1049 -2.95 12.08 -0.44
CA GLU A 1049 -4.04 11.18 -0.81
C GLU A 1049 -3.54 9.74 -1.05
N GLU A 1050 -2.36 9.58 -1.67
CA GLU A 1050 -1.75 8.29 -2.03
C GLU A 1050 -0.96 7.64 -0.88
N VAL A 1051 -0.38 8.42 0.04
CA VAL A 1051 0.31 7.91 1.25
C VAL A 1051 -0.70 7.64 2.37
N ARG A 1052 -1.74 8.48 2.47
CA ARG A 1052 -3.01 8.08 3.06
C ARG A 1052 -3.51 6.78 2.41
N ALA A 1053 -3.40 6.67 1.08
CA ALA A 1053 -3.62 5.43 0.31
C ALA A 1053 -2.50 4.36 0.40
N MET A 1054 -1.68 4.39 1.46
CA MET A 1054 -0.86 3.26 1.91
C MET A 1054 -0.99 2.99 3.43
N LEU A 1055 -1.32 4.00 4.24
CA LEU A 1055 -1.33 3.85 5.71
C LEU A 1055 -2.53 3.06 6.23
N ALA A 1056 -3.75 3.40 5.82
CA ALA A 1056 -4.93 2.59 6.18
C ALA A 1056 -5.03 1.26 5.39
N ALA A 1057 -4.02 0.91 4.56
CA ALA A 1057 -3.81 -0.43 4.03
C ALA A 1057 -3.34 -1.35 5.15
N SER A 1058 -2.47 -0.79 6.00
CA SER A 1058 -1.98 -1.42 7.22
C SER A 1058 -2.98 -1.37 8.39
N GLU A 1059 -4.09 -0.62 8.25
CA GLU A 1059 -5.20 -0.60 9.22
C GLU A 1059 -6.52 -1.23 8.74
N GLY A 1060 -6.72 -1.41 7.43
CA GLY A 1060 -7.92 -2.00 6.83
C GLY A 1060 -9.21 -1.15 6.89
N ARG A 1061 -9.24 0.06 6.31
CA ARG A 1061 -10.45 0.90 6.21
C ARG A 1061 -10.60 1.55 4.82
N PRO A 1062 -11.82 1.60 4.19
CA PRO A 1062 -12.10 1.93 2.76
C PRO A 1062 -12.32 3.40 2.35
N SER A 1063 -12.01 3.69 1.06
CA SER A 1063 -11.71 5.04 0.51
C SER A 1063 -12.91 5.82 -0.04
N PRO A 1064 -13.24 7.01 0.50
CA PRO A 1064 -14.14 7.96 -0.14
C PRO A 1064 -13.51 8.74 -1.32
N LEU A 1065 -12.20 8.62 -1.55
CA LEU A 1065 -11.49 9.46 -2.54
C LEU A 1065 -11.77 9.11 -4.00
N THR A 1066 -11.76 7.82 -4.30
CA THR A 1066 -11.68 7.33 -5.67
C THR A 1066 -13.09 7.22 -6.24
N GLY A 1067 -13.65 8.36 -6.67
CA GLY A 1067 -14.97 8.50 -7.32
C GLY A 1067 -15.10 7.84 -8.71
N ALA A 1068 -14.54 6.64 -8.86
CA ALA A 1068 -14.84 5.67 -9.89
C ALA A 1068 -15.76 4.59 -9.29
N PRO A 1069 -16.52 3.84 -10.10
CA PRO A 1069 -17.26 2.71 -9.58
C PRO A 1069 -16.24 1.60 -9.28
N GLY A 1070 -15.94 1.40 -7.99
CA GLY A 1070 -15.71 0.03 -7.52
C GLY A 1070 -16.90 -0.81 -7.98
N HIS A 1071 -16.68 -2.07 -8.37
CA HIS A 1071 -17.73 -2.94 -8.90
C HIS A 1071 -18.23 -3.84 -7.76
N PRO A 1072 -19.20 -3.44 -6.91
CA PRO A 1072 -19.44 -4.06 -5.61
C PRO A 1072 -20.49 -5.16 -5.84
N GLY A 1073 -20.08 -6.10 -6.70
CA GLY A 1073 -20.88 -7.10 -7.39
C GLY A 1073 -20.24 -8.48 -7.39
N SER A 1074 -19.00 -8.60 -6.89
CA SER A 1074 -18.36 -9.87 -6.54
C SER A 1074 -17.64 -9.83 -5.18
N GLU A 1075 -17.84 -8.77 -4.39
CA GLU A 1075 -17.31 -8.72 -3.02
C GLU A 1075 -18.00 -9.77 -2.16
N HIS A 1076 -17.19 -10.71 -1.70
CA HIS A 1076 -17.36 -11.28 -0.39
C HIS A 1076 -17.30 -10.12 0.61
N VAL A 1077 -18.30 -9.98 1.48
CA VAL A 1077 -18.07 -9.27 2.75
C VAL A 1077 -16.85 -9.89 3.39
N GLN A 1078 -15.97 -9.08 3.98
CA GLN A 1078 -14.98 -9.59 4.92
C GLN A 1078 -15.66 -10.00 6.23
N VAL A 1079 -16.36 -11.13 6.14
CA VAL A 1079 -16.04 -12.27 7.00
C VAL A 1079 -14.54 -12.20 7.30
N PRO A 1080 -14.08 -12.11 8.57
CA PRO A 1080 -12.66 -12.09 8.87
C PRO A 1080 -12.04 -13.27 8.14
N ALA A 1081 -11.22 -12.98 7.12
CA ALA A 1081 -10.98 -13.99 6.11
C ALA A 1081 -10.30 -15.18 6.80
N PRO A 1082 -10.83 -16.42 6.67
CA PRO A 1082 -9.99 -17.56 6.88
C PRO A 1082 -8.69 -17.33 6.14
N THR A 1083 -7.57 -17.64 6.78
CA THR A 1083 -6.34 -17.95 6.04
C THR A 1083 -6.47 -19.31 5.34
N LEU A 1084 -7.56 -19.43 4.57
CA LEU A 1084 -7.54 -19.91 3.19
C LEU A 1084 -6.54 -19.13 2.31
N ARG A 1085 -5.28 -19.07 2.77
CA ARG A 1085 -4.31 -19.91 2.09
C ARG A 1085 -4.74 -21.39 2.16
N GLN A 1086 -5.78 -21.70 1.37
CA GLN A 1086 -5.50 -22.49 0.19
C GLN A 1086 -4.36 -21.76 -0.54
N ARG A 1087 -3.13 -22.06 -0.09
CA ARG A 1087 -2.15 -22.49 -1.08
C ARG A 1087 -2.96 -23.43 -1.97
N SER A 1088 -3.04 -23.16 -3.26
CA SER A 1088 -3.41 -24.25 -4.16
C SER A 1088 -2.44 -25.36 -3.81
N CYS A 1089 -2.97 -26.38 -3.16
CA CYS A 1089 -2.16 -27.39 -2.55
C CYS A 1089 -1.68 -28.23 -3.72
N GLY A 1090 -0.60 -27.79 -4.36
CA GLY A 1090 0.02 -28.51 -5.43
C GLY A 1090 0.75 -29.69 -4.83
N GLY A 1091 0.05 -30.80 -4.65
CA GLY A 1091 0.67 -32.08 -4.94
C GLY A 1091 1.12 -32.02 -6.40
N LYS A 1092 2.34 -31.56 -6.66
CA LYS A 1092 2.95 -31.48 -8.00
C LYS A 1092 3.35 -32.89 -8.50
N THR A 1093 2.40 -33.80 -8.45
CA THR A 1093 2.37 -35.11 -9.12
C THR A 1093 1.51 -35.06 -10.40
N LYS A 1094 1.42 -33.88 -11.01
CA LYS A 1094 1.24 -33.69 -12.46
C LYS A 1094 2.14 -32.54 -12.91
N THR A 1095 3.06 -32.85 -13.80
CA THR A 1095 4.13 -31.93 -14.19
C THR A 1095 3.60 -30.93 -15.20
N SER A 1096 3.61 -29.65 -14.82
CA SER A 1096 3.28 -28.56 -15.73
C SER A 1096 4.17 -27.36 -15.55
N PHE A 1097 5.13 -27.24 -16.46
CA PHE A 1097 6.04 -26.10 -16.59
C PHE A 1097 5.36 -25.00 -17.41
N ASN A 1098 4.37 -24.34 -16.82
CA ASN A 1098 3.78 -23.15 -17.43
C ASN A 1098 4.87 -22.09 -17.60
N SER A 1099 5.40 -21.88 -18.82
CA SER A 1099 6.01 -20.58 -19.13
C SER A 1099 4.88 -19.55 -19.11
N SER A 1100 4.75 -18.86 -17.99
CA SER A 1100 3.92 -17.68 -17.86
C SER A 1100 4.82 -16.54 -17.43
N THR A 1101 5.05 -15.65 -18.38
CA THR A 1101 5.52 -14.28 -18.15
C THR A 1101 4.78 -13.67 -16.95
N THR A 1102 5.49 -12.89 -16.13
CA THR A 1102 4.92 -11.96 -15.14
C THR A 1102 4.32 -12.56 -13.86
N GLN A 1103 5.07 -12.46 -12.76
CA GLN A 1103 4.51 -11.95 -11.51
C GLN A 1103 4.92 -10.48 -11.32
N ALA A 1104 4.15 -9.75 -10.50
CA ALA A 1104 4.18 -8.29 -10.33
C ALA A 1104 3.68 -7.52 -11.59
N ARG A 1105 2.77 -6.54 -11.49
CA ARG A 1105 2.23 -5.82 -10.33
C ARG A 1105 0.71 -5.61 -10.42
N ALA A 1106 0.04 -5.62 -9.25
CA ALA A 1106 -1.15 -4.80 -9.01
C ALA A 1106 -0.71 -3.37 -8.61
N VAL A 1107 -1.65 -2.44 -8.36
CA VAL A 1107 -1.40 -1.00 -8.09
C VAL A 1107 -1.11 -0.18 -9.38
N HIS A 1108 -1.87 0.87 -9.72
CA HIS A 1108 -3.22 1.22 -9.24
C HIS A 1108 -4.05 1.96 -10.30
N SER A 1109 -5.30 2.24 -9.93
CA SER A 1109 -6.26 3.10 -10.61
C SER A 1109 -5.75 4.52 -10.95
N ALA A 1110 -6.09 4.98 -12.14
CA ALA A 1110 -6.71 6.30 -12.31
C ALA A 1110 -7.73 6.18 -13.47
N LEU A 1111 -8.95 6.73 -13.43
CA LEU A 1111 -9.49 8.02 -12.91
C LEU A 1111 -9.37 9.22 -13.85
N ASN A 1112 -10.37 9.25 -14.72
CA ASN A 1112 -11.45 10.24 -14.79
C ASN A 1112 -11.12 11.69 -15.10
N SER A 1113 -11.50 12.10 -16.33
CA SER A 1113 -11.54 13.46 -16.91
C SER A 1113 -11.54 13.31 -18.47
N PRO A 1114 -12.33 13.89 -19.45
CA PRO A 1114 -13.22 15.09 -19.57
C PRO A 1114 -14.37 15.39 -18.61
N GLN A 1115 -14.06 16.03 -17.47
CA GLN A 1115 -14.87 17.06 -16.77
C GLN A 1115 -15.66 16.91 -15.42
N GLY A 1116 -15.25 16.23 -14.33
CA GLY A 1116 -15.90 16.51 -13.01
C GLY A 1116 -15.72 15.73 -11.70
N GLN A 1117 -14.89 16.27 -10.79
CA GLN A 1117 -15.31 16.89 -9.49
C GLN A 1117 -15.88 16.04 -8.29
N ALA A 1118 -15.02 15.35 -7.48
CA ALA A 1118 -14.74 15.62 -6.01
C ALA A 1118 -13.88 14.60 -5.17
N SER A 1119 -13.57 14.98 -3.91
CA SER A 1119 -12.76 14.46 -2.77
C SER A 1119 -13.45 13.41 -1.82
N LEU A 1120 -12.95 12.85 -0.67
CA LEU A 1120 -11.65 12.64 0.09
C LEU A 1120 -11.94 11.58 1.25
N ALA A 1121 -11.18 10.59 1.80
CA ALA A 1121 -10.00 9.72 1.49
C ALA A 1121 -9.88 8.44 2.41
N GLN A 1122 -9.17 7.37 1.95
CA GLN A 1122 -8.61 6.17 2.67
C GLN A 1122 -9.34 4.79 2.75
N LEU A 1123 -9.12 3.91 1.73
CA LEU A 1123 -8.46 2.55 1.63
C LEU A 1123 -8.95 1.05 1.48
N ASP A 1124 -8.47 0.43 0.38
CA ASP A 1124 -7.94 -0.96 0.25
C ASP A 1124 -8.79 -2.24 0.46
N SER A 1125 -8.51 -3.37 -0.24
CA SER A 1125 -7.48 -3.67 -1.28
C SER A 1125 -7.85 -4.88 -2.18
N ASP A 1126 -7.06 -5.05 -3.25
CA ASP A 1126 -6.95 -6.18 -4.20
C ASP A 1126 -7.94 -6.24 -5.40
N PRO A 1127 -7.53 -6.73 -6.60
CA PRO A 1127 -8.07 -6.27 -7.90
C PRO A 1127 -8.71 -7.41 -8.74
N SER A 1128 -9.09 -7.30 -10.03
CA SER A 1128 -8.79 -6.32 -11.08
C SER A 1128 -9.88 -6.29 -12.17
N LEU A 1129 -9.83 -5.28 -13.08
CA LEU A 1129 -10.63 -5.21 -14.30
C LEU A 1129 -9.84 -4.51 -15.45
N VAL A 1130 -10.50 -4.21 -16.57
CA VAL A 1130 -9.86 -3.88 -17.87
C VAL A 1130 -9.24 -2.47 -17.95
N ARG A 1131 -8.13 -2.40 -18.72
CA ARG A 1131 -7.51 -1.23 -19.41
C ARG A 1131 -8.40 0.00 -19.63
N ALA A 1132 -7.92 1.25 -19.61
CA ALA A 1132 -6.64 1.85 -19.13
C ALA A 1132 -6.83 3.40 -18.96
N PRO A 1133 -5.80 4.22 -18.68
CA PRO A 1133 -5.67 5.02 -17.45
C PRO A 1133 -6.09 6.50 -17.61
N PRO A 1134 -5.76 7.35 -16.63
CA PRO A 1134 -4.70 8.33 -16.93
C PRO A 1134 -3.71 8.59 -15.78
N ILE A 1135 -2.42 8.39 -16.03
CA ILE A 1135 -1.34 8.69 -15.07
C ILE A 1135 -0.96 10.17 -15.17
N ARG A 1136 -1.25 10.96 -14.12
CA ARG A 1136 -0.46 12.18 -13.84
C ARG A 1136 0.96 11.73 -13.49
N ALA A 1137 1.96 12.31 -14.14
CA ALA A 1137 3.34 11.90 -13.96
C ALA A 1137 3.91 12.37 -12.61
N ALA A 1138 3.61 11.62 -11.54
CA ALA A 1138 4.46 11.58 -10.37
C ALA A 1138 5.87 11.13 -10.82
N LEU A 1139 6.89 11.87 -10.39
CA LEU A 1139 8.29 11.46 -10.53
C LEU A 1139 8.49 10.09 -9.84
N PRO A 1140 9.45 9.27 -10.29
CA PRO A 1140 9.75 8.00 -9.61
C PRO A 1140 10.01 8.27 -8.13
N TRP A 1141 9.25 7.56 -7.28
CA TRP A 1141 9.30 7.69 -5.83
C TRP A 1141 10.73 7.43 -5.30
N PRO A 1142 11.07 7.88 -4.07
CA PRO A 1142 12.20 7.30 -3.34
C PRO A 1142 12.07 5.77 -3.33
N VAL A 1143 13.18 5.06 -3.19
CA VAL A 1143 13.16 3.58 -3.11
C VAL A 1143 12.68 3.19 -1.71
N THR A 1144 11.38 3.34 -1.46
CA THR A 1144 10.67 2.67 -0.37
C THR A 1144 10.81 1.18 -0.62
N LEU A 1145 11.81 0.56 0.02
CA LEU A 1145 11.98 -0.88 0.01
C LEU A 1145 10.86 -1.45 0.85
N SER A 1146 9.70 -1.67 0.24
CA SER A 1146 8.54 -2.26 0.89
C SER A 1146 8.94 -3.62 1.44
N GLN A 1147 9.36 -3.64 2.70
CA GLN A 1147 9.49 -4.85 3.49
C GLN A 1147 8.07 -5.39 3.58
N SER A 1148 7.74 -6.32 2.70
CA SER A 1148 6.62 -7.19 2.97
C SER A 1148 7.02 -7.99 4.20
N VAL A 1149 6.59 -7.53 5.38
CA VAL A 1149 6.51 -8.33 6.61
C VAL A 1149 5.38 -9.35 6.42
N ASN A 1150 5.47 -10.11 5.32
CA ASN A 1150 4.71 -11.31 5.09
C ASN A 1150 5.08 -12.25 6.24
N GLY A 1151 4.06 -12.69 6.99
CA GLY A 1151 4.16 -13.75 7.99
C GLY A 1151 4.47 -15.11 7.35
N GLY A 1152 5.56 -15.21 6.59
CA GLY A 1152 6.09 -16.44 6.02
C GLY A 1152 6.72 -17.30 7.11
N ARG A 1153 5.87 -17.97 7.88
CA ARG A 1153 6.19 -18.76 9.08
C ARG A 1153 7.26 -19.83 8.79
N PRO A 1154 8.39 -19.92 9.54
CA PRO A 1154 8.62 -21.12 10.37
C PRO A 1154 9.67 -21.09 11.53
N THR A 1155 9.67 -22.10 12.42
CA THR A 1155 10.91 -22.79 12.88
C THR A 1155 10.72 -24.24 13.43
N ARG A 1156 11.74 -25.07 13.15
CA ARG A 1156 12.44 -26.13 13.92
C ARG A 1156 11.89 -27.53 14.25
N ILE A 1157 12.87 -28.44 14.15
CA ILE A 1157 12.90 -29.86 14.50
C ILE A 1157 13.41 -30.06 15.94
N GLN A 1158 12.95 -31.13 16.59
CA GLN A 1158 13.62 -31.90 17.65
C GLN A 1158 13.55 -33.39 17.25
N SER A 1159 14.41 -34.34 17.67
CA SER A 1159 15.51 -34.34 18.66
C SER A 1159 16.44 -35.55 18.44
N SER A 1160 17.70 -35.46 18.91
CA SER A 1160 18.42 -36.55 19.57
C SER A 1160 19.64 -35.97 20.31
N SER A 1161 20.21 -36.44 21.43
CA SER A 1161 19.92 -37.43 22.49
C SER A 1161 21.25 -38.12 22.85
N ALA A 1162 21.74 -37.96 24.09
CA ALA A 1162 22.91 -38.68 24.63
C ALA A 1162 22.77 -38.88 26.18
N THR A 1163 23.28 -40.00 26.73
CA THR A 1163 23.05 -40.52 28.11
C THR A 1163 24.38 -40.93 28.81
N VAL A 1164 24.48 -41.32 30.10
CA VAL A 1164 23.52 -41.70 31.18
C VAL A 1164 23.89 -40.92 32.50
N ILE A 1165 23.85 -41.33 33.80
CA ILE A 1165 23.64 -42.59 34.57
C ILE A 1165 23.04 -42.29 35.98
N ALA A 1166 21.81 -42.78 36.26
CA ALA A 1166 21.26 -43.14 37.60
C ALA A 1166 21.29 -42.10 38.77
N ASP A 1167 20.79 -42.32 40.00
CA ASP A 1167 20.14 -43.49 40.65
C ASP A 1167 19.18 -43.08 41.83
N ARG A 1168 18.34 -44.02 42.30
CA ARG A 1168 17.67 -44.14 43.63
C ARG A 1168 16.49 -43.24 44.10
N LEU A 1169 15.34 -43.93 44.23
CA LEU A 1169 14.26 -43.81 45.24
C LEU A 1169 14.73 -44.33 46.65
N PRO A 1170 13.95 -44.30 47.78
CA PRO A 1170 12.51 -44.03 48.02
C PRO A 1170 12.26 -42.83 48.99
N GLY A 1171 11.07 -42.44 49.51
CA GLY A 1171 9.77 -43.10 49.77
C GLY A 1171 9.73 -43.74 51.19
N PRO A 1172 8.57 -43.91 51.91
CA PRO A 1172 7.15 -43.73 51.51
C PRO A 1172 6.22 -43.06 52.59
N GLY A 1173 4.90 -43.08 52.35
CA GLY A 1173 3.81 -42.94 53.36
C GLY A 1173 3.14 -41.55 53.44
N GLU A 1174 1.81 -41.38 53.50
CA GLU A 1174 0.62 -42.28 53.39
C GLU A 1174 -0.45 -41.54 52.53
N GLN A 1175 -1.23 -42.17 51.62
CA GLN A 1175 -2.45 -43.00 51.84
C GLN A 1175 -3.54 -42.27 52.66
N LEU A 1176 -4.85 -42.25 52.31
CA LEU A 1176 -5.70 -42.86 51.27
C LEU A 1176 -6.69 -41.77 50.72
N HIS A 1177 -7.54 -41.83 49.68
CA HIS A 1177 -7.97 -42.75 48.57
C HIS A 1177 -8.74 -41.84 47.54
N ILE A 1178 -9.04 -42.09 46.24
CA ILE A 1178 -9.43 -43.28 45.41
C ILE A 1178 -10.90 -43.70 45.68
N GLN A 1179 -11.87 -43.62 44.75
CA GLN A 1179 -11.92 -44.06 43.33
C GLN A 1179 -12.61 -43.00 42.40
N THR A 1180 -12.42 -42.86 41.07
CA THR A 1180 -11.98 -43.73 39.93
C THR A 1180 -13.01 -44.79 39.51
N ALA A 1181 -13.07 -45.37 38.29
CA ALA A 1181 -12.39 -45.20 36.98
C ALA A 1181 -13.46 -45.44 35.86
N PHE A 1182 -13.27 -45.57 34.53
CA PHE A 1182 -12.18 -45.72 33.53
C PHE A 1182 -12.69 -45.11 32.19
N GLY A 1183 -11.96 -44.99 31.07
CA GLY A 1183 -10.54 -45.28 30.77
C GLY A 1183 -10.21 -45.11 29.27
N SER A 1184 -8.93 -44.92 28.95
CA SER A 1184 -8.32 -44.78 27.61
C SER A 1184 -8.14 -46.16 26.91
N PRO A 1185 -7.57 -46.32 25.69
CA PRO A 1185 -6.66 -45.41 24.94
C PRO A 1185 -7.37 -44.26 24.21
#